data_AF-A0A2T5VGI0-F1
#
_entry.id   AF-A0A2T5VGI0-F1
#
_cell.length_a   1.000
_cell.length_b   1.000
_cell.length_c   1.000
_cell.angle_alpha   90.00
_cell.angle_beta   90.00
_cell.angle_gamma   90.00
#
_symmetry.space_group_name_H-M   'P 1'
#
loop_
_entity.id
_entity.type
_entity.pdbx_description
1 polymer ?
#
loop_
_entity_poly.entity_id
_entity_poly.type
_entity_poly.pdbx_seq_one_letter_code
_entity_poly.pdbx_strand_id
1 'polypeptide(L)'
;MFAMMTLDPMSLAWMGAVFLLFGEIAALLSIAHPVRVLIVSTVAELGYVLIGLGVGGAAGETGAFMHIGFQLAMRGLVVFAGWMLILRVGSTRLEDLAGSGRRMPVTATLFGFGMFSVMGLSPFKGTYSKFLILYAAIEQGHWAIAAVGTVASIVAAVYYMVLIQRICFEAPARRIALRPVPKGLMAITAVLAVAAAAMSLFPAPLETLAETLAGVVGGAGVPHFESPWSPLVLVPYIGGFVLYALGRFTPRGRDVGAVLLALATFALVLTNTSLDPTSRLFALVFSGIICVMVIYSIGYMAKVEWVNRYYFFTFLMTGSMLGLTTAREFGDFYVFWELMTWTSYFLVIHEQTRKALNAGLIYFLMCASGAYVMHFGILMAHAEVGSFAFSAIAENVDTIAPGIGLAIMACLFVGFAVKAGLVPFHAWLPIAHPQAPSSVSGPLSSILTKAGILGIVKILFGVFGLGALTRFAVAGVDLRTVLIGLGCVTLLYGEIQALRQRELKRMLAYSTLAQVGEIAAILGLGTALATDAALLHVTNHALMKTLLFYAAGAFILRTGLRYIDDLSGLGRVMPFTAGVYALASVAIMGLPPFSGFISKFLMIYAAAMAGSYLVAGILLAGSVIGVVYYTRVISTLFFKPYTGQASVREAPVSMLTAMGVLAALIVVGGVAPQFQLALVAPVGDAIAARSGLAPAVLPDLIMAWPASAALTMIGAIAVLFVGRFSVPWAGRLAVAVPVAAIVAVLAQSGRYDLLSLSFALLIAGVGALNMLHATSYLAHNHAQPRFYAVFLVMIAGLLGLTAAPDLFNFFAFWELMSAWALWAAIVHEETDEARREGFKYFLFNTVGASFLFLGVTMLAARAGTFEFAGLKDALASLPVAVILPPIALVLLGLVMKAAMLPARIDYQMHPAAAPTPVSGYISAVLLKSGPWAILKLFIVFGGAALFIRLGGSIGGQPAILTVISVIAGITMVYAGAMAVVQNSIKLVLIYSTVCQLGYVLLALSFGTSLGVAAGLMHFVNHMLLKDTLFLVAGAVMVRTHATLLDELGGLGKRMPITFGIFLFAGLSLSGLPPLNGFASKWMIFEAAFGSGHWLLGAAAMISSMFTLAAVLKFAHAAFMGQPTAKALAASEAPAPMLVAMGVLVAASLAVGLMPGLLLVPIAAIEAELGLTPIVATWTGPLPGLDGWSPTVLTLLMLVLGLLLVPWLRLGRSAGVVRSPAHMCGVNDLSADRERLPAAELFESPNGVIRTLLLPGNPGPGKRI
;
A
#
# COMPACT_ATOMS: atom_id res chain seq x y z
N MET A 1 46.15 48.83 2.61
CA MET A 1 47.05 47.68 2.79
C MET A 1 48.01 47.84 3.97
N PHE A 2 48.50 49.05 4.30
CA PHE A 2 49.45 49.25 5.41
C PHE A 2 48.85 49.51 6.82
N ALA A 3 47.53 49.46 7.01
CA ALA A 3 46.88 49.63 8.33
C ALA A 3 46.22 48.34 8.89
N MET A 4 46.33 47.21 8.18
CA MET A 4 45.80 45.90 8.64
C MET A 4 46.81 45.08 9.44
N MET A 5 48.07 45.53 9.56
CA MET A 5 49.16 44.82 10.24
C MET A 5 49.15 44.94 11.77
N THR A 6 48.17 45.61 12.38
CA THR A 6 48.03 45.72 13.86
C THR A 6 46.78 45.05 14.41
N LEU A 7 46.01 44.34 13.57
CA LEU A 7 44.86 43.56 14.02
C LEU A 7 45.33 42.14 14.39
N ASP A 8 44.91 41.68 15.56
CA ASP A 8 45.06 40.29 15.98
C ASP A 8 44.44 39.33 14.93
N PRO A 9 45.13 38.25 14.50
CA PRO A 9 44.66 37.35 13.44
C PRO A 9 43.25 36.79 13.68
N MET A 10 42.87 36.49 14.92
CA MET A 10 41.53 36.01 15.22
C MET A 10 40.46 37.10 15.07
N SER A 11 40.81 38.34 15.43
CA SER A 11 39.97 39.51 15.17
C SER A 11 39.78 39.74 13.66
N LEU A 12 40.80 39.46 12.84
CA LEU A 12 40.71 39.48 11.38
C LEU A 12 39.73 38.42 10.85
N ALA A 13 39.76 37.20 11.42
CA ALA A 13 38.85 36.11 11.03
C ALA A 13 37.39 36.41 11.39
N TRP A 14 37.11 36.90 12.60
CA TRP A 14 35.76 37.28 13.01
C TRP A 14 35.22 38.47 12.22
N MET A 15 36.07 39.46 11.95
CA MET A 15 35.74 40.54 11.03
C MET A 15 35.36 39.95 9.67
N GLY A 16 36.17 39.06 9.11
CA GLY A 16 35.86 38.33 7.87
C GLY A 16 34.51 37.62 7.89
N ALA A 17 34.17 36.92 8.98
CA ALA A 17 32.90 36.21 9.13
C ALA A 17 31.69 37.16 9.16
N VAL A 18 31.78 38.27 9.89
CA VAL A 18 30.73 39.30 9.93
C VAL A 18 30.57 39.98 8.56
N PHE A 19 31.68 40.35 7.92
CA PHE A 19 31.67 40.94 6.58
C PHE A 19 31.04 40.00 5.55
N LEU A 20 31.36 38.70 5.62
CA LEU A 20 30.79 37.69 4.75
C LEU A 20 29.27 37.60 4.94
N LEU A 21 28.78 37.35 6.16
CA LEU A 21 27.35 37.16 6.41
C LEU A 21 26.53 38.41 6.08
N PHE A 22 26.97 39.59 6.53
CA PHE A 22 26.26 40.84 6.25
C PHE A 22 26.30 41.17 4.75
N GLY A 23 27.43 40.94 4.08
CA GLY A 23 27.58 41.11 2.65
C GLY A 23 26.63 40.21 1.85
N GLU A 24 26.52 38.93 2.19
CA GLU A 24 25.61 38.00 1.53
C GLU A 24 24.13 38.37 1.76
N ILE A 25 23.76 38.82 2.96
CA ILE A 25 22.41 39.33 3.25
C ILE A 25 22.12 40.61 2.46
N ALA A 26 23.07 41.55 2.41
CA ALA A 26 22.92 42.79 1.64
C ALA A 26 22.79 42.53 0.14
N ALA A 27 23.50 41.51 -0.38
CA ALA A 27 23.37 41.05 -1.76
C ALA A 27 21.95 40.49 -2.01
N LEU A 28 21.43 39.65 -1.11
CA LEU A 28 20.07 39.10 -1.20
C LEU A 28 19.00 40.21 -1.17
N LEU A 29 19.13 41.21 -0.30
CA LEU A 29 18.22 42.35 -0.23
C LEU A 29 18.26 43.23 -1.49
N SER A 30 19.36 43.17 -2.25
CA SER A 30 19.57 43.95 -3.48
C SER A 30 19.14 43.22 -4.76
N ILE A 31 18.43 42.10 -4.66
CA ILE A 31 18.17 41.18 -5.80
C ILE A 31 17.48 41.80 -7.01
N ALA A 32 16.72 42.88 -6.82
CA ALA A 32 16.08 43.62 -7.91
C ALA A 32 17.09 44.30 -8.87
N HIS A 33 18.33 44.50 -8.41
CA HIS A 33 19.41 45.21 -9.11
C HIS A 33 20.66 44.32 -9.24
N PRO A 34 20.77 43.46 -10.27
CA PRO A 34 21.84 42.48 -10.39
C PRO A 34 23.26 43.07 -10.33
N VAL A 35 23.47 44.30 -10.83
CA VAL A 35 24.77 44.98 -10.71
C VAL A 35 25.17 45.19 -9.25
N ARG A 36 24.22 45.64 -8.41
CA ARG A 36 24.46 45.85 -6.98
C ARG A 36 24.72 44.51 -6.28
N VAL A 37 23.97 43.47 -6.64
CA VAL A 37 24.20 42.10 -6.12
C VAL A 37 25.63 41.64 -6.42
N LEU A 38 26.09 41.78 -7.67
CA LEU A 38 27.42 41.34 -8.07
C LEU A 38 28.53 42.12 -7.36
N ILE A 39 28.38 43.45 -7.18
CA ILE A 39 29.35 44.26 -6.44
C ILE A 39 29.40 43.84 -4.96
N VAL A 40 28.23 43.79 -4.31
CA VAL A 40 28.13 43.50 -2.88
C VAL A 40 28.59 42.06 -2.57
N SER A 41 28.19 41.08 -3.37
CA SER A 41 28.66 39.68 -3.22
C SER A 41 30.15 39.53 -3.50
N THR A 42 30.74 40.30 -4.43
CA THR A 42 32.20 40.28 -4.65
C THR A 42 32.94 40.80 -3.42
N VAL A 43 32.43 41.86 -2.77
CA VAL A 43 32.99 42.35 -1.51
C VAL A 43 32.77 41.34 -0.38
N ALA A 44 31.62 40.66 -0.33
CA ALA A 44 31.32 39.66 0.69
C ALA A 44 32.31 38.48 0.67
N GLU A 45 32.69 37.99 -0.52
CA GLU A 45 33.65 36.88 -0.65
C GLU A 45 35.07 37.24 -0.18
N LEU A 46 35.43 38.54 -0.08
CA LEU A 46 36.67 38.92 0.62
C LEU A 46 36.65 38.47 2.09
N GLY A 47 35.46 38.30 2.68
CA GLY A 47 35.29 37.71 3.99
C GLY A 47 35.88 36.31 4.10
N TYR A 48 35.75 35.45 3.07
CA TYR A 48 36.41 34.12 3.06
C TYR A 48 37.93 34.25 3.08
N VAL A 49 38.50 35.18 2.31
CA VAL A 49 39.95 35.43 2.30
C VAL A 49 40.43 35.90 3.68
N LEU A 50 39.70 36.82 4.32
CA LEU A 50 40.01 37.31 5.66
C LEU A 50 39.89 36.22 6.73
N ILE A 51 38.90 35.33 6.61
CA ILE A 51 38.77 34.16 7.49
C ILE A 51 39.98 33.24 7.32
N GLY A 52 40.34 32.87 6.08
CA GLY A 52 41.45 31.95 5.82
C GLY A 52 42.80 32.48 6.31
N LEU A 53 43.10 33.76 6.06
CA LEU A 53 44.32 34.41 6.55
C LEU A 53 44.31 34.67 8.06
N GLY A 54 43.14 34.92 8.66
CA GLY A 54 43.02 35.21 10.09
C GLY A 54 43.04 33.97 10.97
N VAL A 55 42.42 32.87 10.52
CA VAL A 55 42.54 31.54 11.12
C VAL A 55 43.94 30.99 10.90
N GLY A 56 44.53 31.21 9.72
CA GLY A 56 45.90 30.80 9.41
C GLY A 56 46.05 29.28 9.24
N GLY A 57 47.29 28.81 9.26
CA GLY A 57 47.63 27.40 9.04
C GLY A 57 47.61 27.02 7.56
N ALA A 58 48.22 25.88 7.22
CA ALA A 58 48.46 25.47 5.85
C ALA A 58 47.17 25.42 5.01
N ALA A 59 46.08 24.86 5.55
CA ALA A 59 44.79 24.79 4.86
C ALA A 59 44.09 26.16 4.74
N GLY A 60 44.16 27.02 5.78
CA GLY A 60 43.50 28.32 5.80
C GLY A 60 44.12 29.31 4.83
N GLU A 61 45.45 29.40 4.82
CA GLU A 61 46.21 30.28 3.93
C GLU A 61 46.15 29.82 2.48
N THR A 62 46.34 28.52 2.23
CA THR A 62 46.19 27.93 0.89
C THR A 62 44.77 28.16 0.36
N GLY A 63 43.76 27.91 1.20
CA GLY A 63 42.36 28.16 0.87
C GLY A 63 42.10 29.62 0.48
N ALA A 64 42.68 30.59 1.20
CA ALA A 64 42.55 32.02 0.91
C ALA A 64 43.16 32.40 -0.45
N PHE A 65 44.38 31.93 -0.77
CA PHE A 65 45.01 32.19 -2.07
C PHE A 65 44.29 31.50 -3.23
N MET A 66 43.85 30.24 -3.04
CA MET A 66 43.00 29.55 -4.02
C MET A 66 41.69 30.31 -4.26
N HIS A 67 41.08 30.85 -3.19
CA HIS A 67 39.83 31.61 -3.28
C HIS A 67 39.98 32.84 -4.16
N ILE A 68 41.08 33.60 -4.00
CA ILE A 68 41.39 34.75 -4.87
C ILE A 68 41.49 34.31 -6.34
N GLY A 69 42.23 33.22 -6.61
CA GLY A 69 42.38 32.67 -7.96
C GLY A 69 41.04 32.29 -8.59
N PHE A 70 40.19 31.57 -7.86
CA PHE A 70 38.85 31.21 -8.35
C PHE A 70 37.95 32.41 -8.55
N GLN A 71 37.96 33.40 -7.65
CA GLN A 71 37.15 34.61 -7.82
C GLN A 71 37.58 35.41 -9.06
N LEU A 72 38.88 35.53 -9.35
CA LEU A 72 39.37 36.23 -10.55
C LEU A 72 38.82 35.61 -11.84
N ALA A 73 38.82 34.28 -11.96
CA ALA A 73 38.32 33.58 -13.15
C ALA A 73 36.79 33.50 -13.18
N MET A 74 36.17 32.99 -12.12
CA MET A 74 34.74 32.67 -12.07
C MET A 74 33.87 33.91 -11.88
N ARG A 75 34.22 34.82 -10.95
CA ARG A 75 33.48 36.09 -10.77
C ARG A 75 33.75 37.02 -11.95
N GLY A 76 34.97 37.02 -12.48
CA GLY A 76 35.29 37.68 -13.75
C GLY A 76 34.32 37.25 -14.86
N LEU A 77 34.15 35.95 -15.07
CA LEU A 77 33.20 35.41 -16.05
C LEU A 77 31.77 35.91 -15.82
N VAL A 78 31.28 35.89 -14.57
CA VAL A 78 29.95 36.38 -14.22
C VAL A 78 29.79 37.87 -14.53
N VAL A 79 30.77 38.69 -14.15
CA VAL A 79 30.75 40.15 -14.35
C VAL A 79 30.77 40.49 -15.84
N PHE A 80 31.68 39.91 -16.62
CA PHE A 80 31.79 40.19 -18.05
C PHE A 80 30.59 39.65 -18.85
N ALA A 81 30.10 38.45 -18.53
CA ALA A 81 28.89 37.91 -19.14
C ALA A 81 27.65 38.75 -18.77
N GLY A 82 27.51 39.15 -17.49
CA GLY A 82 26.45 40.03 -17.02
C GLY A 82 26.49 41.41 -17.66
N TRP A 83 27.69 41.98 -17.82
CA TRP A 83 27.92 43.25 -18.50
C TRP A 83 27.47 43.21 -19.96
N MET A 84 27.77 42.12 -20.68
CA MET A 84 27.25 41.90 -22.03
C MET A 84 25.73 41.86 -22.08
N LEU A 85 25.08 41.17 -21.13
CA LEU A 85 23.61 41.13 -21.05
C LEU A 85 23.04 42.54 -20.85
N ILE A 86 23.62 43.32 -19.94
CA ILE A 86 23.20 44.70 -19.62
C ILE A 86 23.38 45.62 -20.82
N LEU A 87 24.54 45.59 -21.49
CA LEU A 87 24.80 46.45 -22.65
C LEU A 87 23.85 46.15 -23.81
N ARG A 88 23.56 44.86 -24.06
CA ARG A 88 22.62 44.44 -25.10
C ARG A 88 21.18 44.81 -24.79
N VAL A 89 20.76 44.68 -23.54
CA VAL A 89 19.38 44.99 -23.11
C VAL A 89 19.18 46.50 -22.91
N GLY A 90 20.24 47.24 -22.55
CA GLY A 90 20.17 48.67 -22.22
C GLY A 90 19.52 48.96 -20.85
N SER A 91 19.45 47.97 -19.96
CA SER A 91 18.86 48.09 -18.62
C SER A 91 19.64 47.27 -17.60
N THR A 92 19.70 47.78 -16.36
CA THR A 92 20.31 47.13 -15.20
C THR A 92 19.29 46.50 -14.25
N ARG A 93 17.99 46.58 -14.57
CA ARG A 93 16.92 45.99 -13.74
C ARG A 93 16.76 44.50 -14.03
N LEU A 94 16.59 43.68 -12.98
CA LEU A 94 16.41 42.23 -13.14
C LEU A 94 15.22 41.87 -14.04
N GLU A 95 14.12 42.63 -13.94
CA GLU A 95 12.92 42.42 -14.76
C GLU A 95 13.20 42.52 -16.26
N ASP A 96 14.08 43.43 -16.67
CA ASP A 96 14.46 43.61 -18.07
C ASP A 96 15.48 42.58 -18.57
N LEU A 97 16.32 42.10 -17.65
CA LEU A 97 17.28 41.03 -17.91
C LEU A 97 16.62 39.65 -17.89
N ALA A 98 15.42 39.51 -17.32
CA ALA A 98 14.72 38.24 -17.23
C ALA A 98 14.39 37.66 -18.62
N GLY A 99 14.63 36.37 -18.82
CA GLY A 99 14.50 35.69 -20.12
C GLY A 99 15.53 36.11 -21.15
N SER A 100 16.70 36.58 -20.71
CA SER A 100 17.88 36.74 -21.58
C SER A 100 18.33 35.42 -22.20
N GLY A 101 18.10 34.28 -21.55
CA GLY A 101 18.43 32.96 -22.11
C GLY A 101 17.77 32.65 -23.46
N ARG A 102 16.57 33.17 -23.71
CA ARG A 102 15.91 33.03 -25.02
C ARG A 102 16.40 34.04 -26.06
N ARG A 103 16.89 35.20 -25.60
CA ARG A 103 17.36 36.31 -26.46
C ARG A 103 18.83 36.15 -26.85
N MET A 104 19.65 35.65 -25.93
CA MET A 104 21.11 35.60 -25.99
C MET A 104 21.60 34.30 -25.34
N PRO A 105 21.31 33.13 -25.94
CA PRO A 105 21.49 31.83 -25.29
C PRO A 105 22.93 31.60 -24.84
N VAL A 106 23.92 31.89 -25.70
CA VAL A 106 25.35 31.69 -25.37
C VAL A 106 25.77 32.54 -24.16
N THR A 107 25.50 33.84 -24.20
CA THR A 107 25.88 34.76 -23.11
C THR A 107 25.19 34.41 -21.80
N ALA A 108 23.90 34.07 -21.83
CA ALA A 108 23.17 33.65 -20.65
C ALA A 108 23.67 32.31 -20.09
N THR A 109 24.05 31.36 -20.95
CA THR A 109 24.67 30.09 -20.51
C THR A 109 26.02 30.34 -19.85
N LEU A 110 26.87 31.22 -20.41
CA LEU A 110 28.15 31.59 -19.79
C LEU A 110 27.95 32.30 -18.44
N PHE A 111 26.97 33.20 -18.35
CA PHE A 111 26.57 33.83 -17.10
C PHE A 111 26.09 32.80 -16.07
N GLY A 112 25.20 31.90 -16.45
CA GLY A 112 24.70 30.83 -15.59
C GLY A 112 25.80 29.88 -15.11
N PHE A 113 26.69 29.45 -16.02
CA PHE A 113 27.86 28.64 -15.69
C PHE A 113 28.77 29.35 -14.69
N GLY A 114 29.08 30.63 -14.92
CA GLY A 114 29.85 31.43 -13.98
C GLY A 114 29.16 31.53 -12.62
N MET A 115 27.85 31.78 -12.58
CA MET A 115 27.09 31.90 -11.33
C MET A 115 27.07 30.59 -10.54
N PHE A 116 26.89 29.45 -11.20
CA PHE A 116 27.03 28.13 -10.56
C PHE A 116 28.45 27.85 -10.08
N SER A 117 29.46 28.33 -10.83
CA SER A 117 30.87 28.17 -10.46
C SER A 117 31.23 28.99 -9.22
N VAL A 118 30.76 30.23 -9.13
CA VAL A 118 31.02 31.11 -7.96
C VAL A 118 30.21 30.69 -6.73
N MET A 119 28.97 30.23 -6.94
CA MET A 119 28.20 29.58 -5.88
C MET A 119 28.98 28.39 -5.30
N GLY A 120 29.81 27.75 -6.13
CA GLY A 120 30.66 26.65 -5.74
C GLY A 120 29.87 25.36 -5.62
N LEU A 121 29.10 24.98 -6.63
CA LEU A 121 28.60 23.61 -6.68
C LEU A 121 29.71 22.67 -7.14
N SER A 122 29.81 21.51 -6.49
CA SER A 122 30.67 20.36 -6.87
C SER A 122 31.13 20.24 -8.34
N PRO A 123 30.29 20.31 -9.40
CA PRO A 123 30.75 20.23 -10.80
C PRO A 123 31.74 21.33 -11.21
N PHE A 124 31.83 22.41 -10.45
CA PHE A 124 32.70 23.56 -10.67
C PHE A 124 33.50 23.76 -9.38
N LYS A 125 34.71 23.19 -9.29
CA LYS A 125 35.54 23.08 -8.07
C LYS A 125 35.96 24.40 -7.39
N GLY A 126 35.28 25.51 -7.68
CA GLY A 126 35.41 26.79 -6.97
C GLY A 126 35.05 26.71 -5.48
N THR A 127 34.24 25.72 -5.06
CA THR A 127 33.96 25.48 -3.64
C THR A 127 35.15 24.99 -2.84
N TYR A 128 36.14 24.38 -3.49
CA TYR A 128 37.28 23.77 -2.81
C TYR A 128 37.99 24.76 -1.90
N SER A 129 38.19 25.99 -2.40
CA SER A 129 38.75 27.09 -1.60
C SER A 129 37.92 27.43 -0.35
N LYS A 130 36.58 27.48 -0.48
CA LYS A 130 35.67 27.70 0.65
C LYS A 130 35.75 26.54 1.65
N PHE A 131 35.88 25.31 1.15
CA PHE A 131 35.97 24.11 1.99
C PHE A 131 37.24 24.12 2.82
N LEU A 132 38.38 24.44 2.23
CA LEU A 132 39.65 24.58 2.94
C LEU A 132 39.62 25.63 4.04
N ILE A 133 39.02 26.79 3.76
CA ILE A 133 38.89 27.88 4.73
C ILE A 133 38.00 27.47 5.90
N LEU A 134 36.85 26.84 5.62
CA LEU A 134 35.94 26.37 6.66
C LEU A 134 36.53 25.19 7.45
N TYR A 135 37.28 24.31 6.78
CA TYR A 135 38.00 23.22 7.39
C TYR A 135 39.06 23.72 8.37
N ALA A 136 39.91 24.66 7.96
CA ALA A 136 40.93 25.26 8.82
C ALA A 136 40.32 25.89 10.09
N ALA A 137 39.16 26.55 9.94
CA ALA A 137 38.43 27.09 11.09
C ALA A 137 37.92 26.00 12.04
N ILE A 138 37.51 24.83 11.53
CA ILE A 138 37.06 23.71 12.35
C ILE A 138 38.24 23.00 13.03
N GLU A 139 39.31 22.73 12.28
CA GLU A 139 40.54 22.09 12.73
C GLU A 139 41.19 22.85 13.90
N GLN A 140 41.13 24.18 13.88
CA GLN A 140 41.63 25.02 14.96
C GLN A 140 40.63 25.27 16.10
N GLY A 141 39.46 24.62 16.09
CA GLY A 141 38.45 24.73 17.15
C GLY A 141 37.51 25.94 17.05
N HIS A 142 37.56 26.71 15.96
CA HIS A 142 36.73 27.90 15.72
C HIS A 142 35.41 27.59 14.97
N TRP A 143 34.63 26.66 15.51
CA TRP A 143 33.42 26.10 14.85
C TRP A 143 32.36 27.15 14.53
N ALA A 144 32.26 28.21 15.34
CA ALA A 144 31.31 29.29 15.13
C ALA A 144 31.60 30.10 13.85
N ILE A 145 32.88 30.31 13.51
CA ILE A 145 33.29 31.00 12.27
C ILE A 145 32.90 30.15 11.06
N ALA A 146 33.16 28.84 11.12
CA ALA A 146 32.77 27.92 10.06
C ALA A 146 31.24 27.79 9.90
N ALA A 147 30.49 27.83 11.00
CA ALA A 147 29.03 27.86 10.96
C ALA A 147 28.49 29.15 10.29
N VAL A 148 29.07 30.31 10.60
CA VAL A 148 28.73 31.59 9.93
C VAL A 148 29.00 31.51 8.43
N GLY A 149 30.15 30.97 8.02
CA GLY A 149 30.46 30.78 6.60
C GLY A 149 29.51 29.80 5.89
N THR A 150 29.06 28.76 6.59
CA THR A 150 28.05 27.81 6.07
C THR A 150 26.70 28.51 5.87
N VAL A 151 26.24 29.30 6.85
CA VAL A 151 24.99 30.08 6.74
C VAL A 151 25.09 31.12 5.63
N ALA A 152 26.22 31.80 5.49
CA ALA A 152 26.45 32.75 4.42
C ALA A 152 26.37 32.09 3.04
N SER A 153 26.93 30.88 2.87
CA SER A 153 26.79 30.09 1.63
C SER A 153 25.33 29.71 1.33
N ILE A 154 24.53 29.38 2.35
CA ILE A 154 23.09 29.11 2.19
C ILE A 154 22.37 30.37 1.69
N VAL A 155 22.61 31.52 2.32
CA VAL A 155 22.04 32.82 1.91
C VAL A 155 22.44 33.16 0.48
N ALA A 156 23.71 32.91 0.13
CA ALA A 156 24.25 33.17 -1.20
C ALA A 156 23.55 32.34 -2.29
N ALA A 157 23.34 31.05 -2.01
CA ALA A 157 22.66 30.13 -2.92
C ALA A 157 21.24 30.60 -3.30
N VAL A 158 20.53 31.30 -2.39
CA VAL A 158 19.19 31.84 -2.66
C VAL A 158 19.21 32.83 -3.82
N TYR A 159 20.02 33.89 -3.74
CA TYR A 159 20.03 34.91 -4.79
C TYR A 159 20.73 34.42 -6.05
N TYR A 160 21.77 33.57 -5.96
CA TYR A 160 22.40 32.97 -7.13
C TYR A 160 21.37 32.21 -7.97
N MET A 161 20.57 31.34 -7.33
CA MET A 161 19.55 30.55 -8.03
C MET A 161 18.43 31.40 -8.60
N VAL A 162 17.97 32.42 -7.88
CA VAL A 162 16.95 33.33 -8.39
C VAL A 162 17.45 34.10 -9.62
N LEU A 163 18.68 34.62 -9.60
CA LEU A 163 19.28 35.30 -10.75
C LEU A 163 19.45 34.35 -11.95
N ILE A 164 19.96 33.13 -11.72
CA ILE A 164 20.09 32.11 -12.76
C ILE A 164 18.72 31.80 -13.38
N GLN A 165 17.68 31.56 -12.58
CA GLN A 165 16.34 31.26 -13.09
C GLN A 165 15.76 32.42 -13.89
N ARG A 166 15.77 33.63 -13.31
CA ARG A 166 15.21 34.84 -13.94
C ARG A 166 15.90 35.13 -15.26
N ILE A 167 17.23 35.16 -15.29
CA ILE A 167 18.00 35.57 -16.46
C ILE A 167 18.07 34.45 -17.51
N CYS A 168 18.32 33.20 -17.10
CA CYS A 168 18.64 32.11 -18.02
C CYS A 168 17.42 31.28 -18.47
N PHE A 169 16.38 31.16 -17.63
CA PHE A 169 15.31 30.18 -17.85
C PHE A 169 13.89 30.76 -17.96
N GLU A 170 13.61 31.90 -17.34
CA GLU A 170 12.30 32.52 -17.40
C GLU A 170 11.96 33.02 -18.82
N ALA A 171 10.67 33.13 -19.15
CA ALA A 171 10.25 33.76 -20.39
C ALA A 171 10.41 35.29 -20.31
N PRO A 172 10.77 35.97 -21.42
CA PRO A 172 10.89 37.42 -21.41
C PRO A 172 9.54 38.09 -21.15
N ALA A 173 9.49 39.03 -20.20
CA ALA A 173 8.26 39.73 -19.80
C ALA A 173 7.75 40.73 -20.86
N ARG A 174 8.66 41.28 -21.66
CA ARG A 174 8.36 42.22 -22.76
C ARG A 174 9.39 42.09 -23.89
N ARG A 175 9.02 42.48 -25.10
CA ARG A 175 9.96 42.53 -26.24
C ARG A 175 10.92 43.73 -26.08
N ILE A 176 12.21 43.46 -26.09
CA ILE A 176 13.28 44.48 -25.98
C ILE A 176 14.19 44.31 -27.20
N ALA A 177 14.43 45.39 -27.93
CA ALA A 177 15.38 45.41 -29.05
C ALA A 177 16.82 45.35 -28.52
N LEU A 178 17.62 44.42 -29.04
CA LEU A 178 18.99 44.21 -28.58
C LEU A 178 19.96 45.21 -29.24
N ARG A 179 20.82 45.84 -28.44
CA ARG A 179 21.91 46.70 -28.90
C ARG A 179 23.15 45.89 -29.29
N PRO A 180 24.00 46.37 -30.21
CA PRO A 180 25.29 45.74 -30.53
C PRO A 180 26.26 45.82 -29.34
N VAL A 181 27.23 44.90 -29.28
CA VAL A 181 28.25 44.81 -28.21
C VAL A 181 29.62 45.16 -28.79
N PRO A 182 30.51 45.81 -28.02
CA PRO A 182 31.89 46.05 -28.43
C PRO A 182 32.61 44.78 -28.91
N LYS A 183 33.39 44.90 -29.98
CA LYS A 183 34.25 43.81 -30.49
C LYS A 183 35.26 43.41 -29.41
N GLY A 184 35.44 42.11 -29.16
CA GLY A 184 36.41 41.57 -28.20
C GLY A 184 35.84 41.11 -26.84
N LEU A 185 34.69 41.66 -26.39
CA LEU A 185 34.12 41.32 -25.08
C LEU A 185 33.69 39.84 -24.96
N MET A 186 33.18 39.26 -26.05
CA MET A 186 32.86 37.82 -26.13
C MET A 186 34.13 36.95 -26.04
N ALA A 187 35.24 37.39 -26.63
CA ALA A 187 36.50 36.64 -26.59
C ALA A 187 37.06 36.59 -25.15
N ILE A 188 37.05 37.72 -24.44
CA ILE A 188 37.41 37.79 -23.02
C ILE A 188 36.55 36.84 -22.19
N THR A 189 35.23 36.88 -22.40
CA THR A 189 34.29 36.01 -21.66
C THR A 189 34.51 34.53 -21.98
N ALA A 190 34.82 34.19 -23.22
CA ALA A 190 35.15 32.82 -23.61
C ALA A 190 36.46 32.33 -22.97
N VAL A 191 37.50 33.17 -22.93
CA VAL A 191 38.76 32.84 -22.24
C VAL A 191 38.53 32.60 -20.76
N LEU A 192 37.76 33.47 -20.09
CA LEU A 192 37.41 33.29 -18.67
C LEU A 192 36.56 32.04 -18.44
N ALA A 193 35.68 31.67 -19.38
CA ALA A 193 34.92 30.43 -19.30
C ALA A 193 35.79 29.19 -19.43
N VAL A 194 36.74 29.18 -20.37
CA VAL A 194 37.72 28.10 -20.52
C VAL A 194 38.62 28.02 -19.29
N ALA A 195 39.09 29.16 -18.77
CA ALA A 195 39.88 29.21 -17.54
C ALA A 195 39.10 28.66 -16.35
N ALA A 196 37.87 29.12 -16.12
CA ALA A 196 37.00 28.63 -15.05
C ALA A 196 36.72 27.11 -15.18
N ALA A 197 36.49 26.61 -16.40
CA ALA A 197 36.31 25.18 -16.64
C ALA A 197 37.60 24.38 -16.41
N ALA A 198 38.75 24.86 -16.89
CA ALA A 198 40.04 24.22 -16.73
C ALA A 198 40.46 24.15 -15.26
N MET A 199 40.32 25.26 -14.51
CA MET A 199 40.56 25.32 -13.07
C MET A 199 39.59 24.42 -12.28
N SER A 200 38.38 24.21 -12.79
CA SER A 200 37.43 23.28 -12.19
C SER A 200 37.74 21.81 -12.49
N LEU A 201 38.22 21.47 -13.69
CA LEU A 201 38.55 20.09 -14.05
C LEU A 201 39.91 19.66 -13.50
N PHE A 202 40.87 20.59 -13.46
CA PHE A 202 42.26 20.37 -13.04
C PHE A 202 42.62 21.40 -11.96
N PRO A 203 42.21 21.19 -10.69
CA PRO A 203 42.49 22.12 -9.60
C PRO A 203 43.95 22.10 -9.13
N ALA A 204 44.66 20.97 -9.31
CA ALA A 204 46.00 20.75 -8.78
C ALA A 204 47.03 21.85 -9.12
N PRO A 205 47.11 22.40 -10.35
CA PRO A 205 48.04 23.49 -10.65
C PRO A 205 47.79 24.76 -9.82
N LEU A 206 46.52 25.07 -9.52
CA LEU A 206 46.16 26.21 -8.68
C LEU A 206 46.42 25.92 -7.20
N GLU A 207 46.16 24.69 -6.76
CA GLU A 207 46.43 24.20 -5.41
C GLU A 207 47.93 24.30 -5.10
N THR A 208 48.79 23.72 -5.93
CA THR A 208 50.26 23.79 -5.76
C THR A 208 50.78 25.23 -5.76
N LEU A 209 50.21 26.10 -6.60
CA LEU A 209 50.56 27.52 -6.59
C LEU A 209 50.17 28.18 -5.27
N ALA A 210 48.96 27.92 -4.76
CA ALA A 210 48.48 28.47 -3.51
C ALA A 210 49.25 27.94 -2.29
N GLU A 211 49.61 26.65 -2.27
CA GLU A 211 50.47 26.05 -1.24
C GLU A 211 51.86 26.70 -1.21
N THR A 212 52.43 26.95 -2.39
CA THR A 212 53.72 27.64 -2.52
C THR A 212 53.64 29.06 -1.99
N LEU A 213 52.56 29.79 -2.29
CA LEU A 213 52.32 31.14 -1.79
C LEU A 213 52.06 31.18 -0.27
N ALA A 214 51.48 30.11 0.28
CA ALA A 214 51.28 29.91 1.72
C ALA A 214 52.53 29.37 2.44
N GLY A 215 53.65 29.17 1.73
CA GLY A 215 54.90 28.71 2.35
C GLY A 215 54.89 27.26 2.84
N VAL A 216 53.98 26.42 2.34
CA VAL A 216 53.88 25.00 2.68
C VAL A 216 54.99 24.23 1.94
N VAL A 217 56.02 23.74 2.66
CA VAL A 217 57.16 22.99 2.08
C VAL A 217 57.15 21.54 2.59
N GLY A 218 57.07 20.57 1.68
CA GLY A 218 57.41 19.17 1.97
C GLY A 218 56.28 18.28 2.53
N GLY A 219 55.14 18.16 1.82
CA GLY A 219 54.22 17.03 1.98
C GLY A 219 53.36 16.98 3.25
N ALA A 220 53.46 17.97 4.15
CA ALA A 220 52.50 18.19 5.25
C ALA A 220 51.19 18.83 4.75
N GLY A 221 50.70 18.36 3.59
CA GLY A 221 49.84 19.09 2.68
C GLY A 221 48.37 19.08 3.05
N VAL A 222 47.70 20.13 2.57
CA VAL A 222 46.26 20.38 2.61
C VAL A 222 45.47 19.09 2.32
N PRO A 223 44.35 18.81 3.03
CA PRO A 223 43.63 17.56 2.84
C PRO A 223 43.20 17.37 1.38
N HIS A 224 43.45 16.18 0.83
CA HIS A 224 42.92 15.77 -0.47
C HIS A 224 41.47 15.28 -0.31
N PHE A 225 40.54 15.90 -1.02
CA PHE A 225 39.10 15.60 -0.91
C PHE A 225 38.52 14.71 -2.03
N GLU A 226 39.33 14.28 -3.00
CA GLU A 226 38.81 13.53 -4.15
C GLU A 226 39.69 12.33 -4.50
N SER A 227 39.03 11.24 -4.90
CA SER A 227 39.68 10.07 -5.47
C SER A 227 39.29 9.88 -6.94
N PRO A 228 40.06 9.07 -7.72
CA PRO A 228 39.71 8.79 -9.10
C PRO A 228 38.32 8.17 -9.25
N TRP A 229 37.48 8.76 -10.10
CA TRP A 229 36.12 8.29 -10.30
C TRP A 229 36.10 6.88 -10.90
N SER A 230 35.27 6.01 -10.31
CA SER A 230 35.06 4.65 -10.82
C SER A 230 34.54 4.65 -12.27
N PRO A 231 34.90 3.65 -13.10
CA PRO A 231 34.29 3.46 -14.41
C PRO A 231 32.76 3.40 -14.37
N LEU A 232 32.16 2.92 -13.27
CA LEU A 232 30.70 2.90 -13.07
C LEU A 232 30.09 4.30 -13.06
N VAL A 233 30.85 5.31 -12.66
CA VAL A 233 30.46 6.72 -12.66
C VAL A 233 30.74 7.33 -14.03
N LEU A 234 31.95 7.11 -14.55
CA LEU A 234 32.44 7.75 -15.77
C LEU A 234 31.63 7.35 -17.01
N VAL A 235 31.25 6.08 -17.16
CA VAL A 235 30.50 5.59 -18.33
C VAL A 235 29.19 6.36 -18.55
N PRO A 236 28.24 6.39 -17.59
CA PRO A 236 27.03 7.19 -17.77
C PRO A 236 27.33 8.70 -17.81
N TYR A 237 28.28 9.20 -17.00
CA TYR A 237 28.58 10.63 -16.95
C TYR A 237 29.09 11.17 -18.29
N ILE A 238 30.15 10.57 -18.85
CA ILE A 238 30.69 10.91 -20.18
C ILE A 238 29.68 10.57 -21.27
N GLY A 239 28.98 9.44 -21.14
CA GLY A 239 27.93 9.03 -22.06
C GLY A 239 26.83 10.09 -22.22
N GLY A 240 26.50 10.84 -21.16
CA GLY A 240 25.59 11.99 -21.24
C GLY A 240 26.06 13.06 -22.23
N PHE A 241 27.35 13.41 -22.23
CA PHE A 241 27.93 14.37 -23.19
C PHE A 241 27.91 13.82 -24.62
N VAL A 242 28.28 12.54 -24.78
CA VAL A 242 28.24 11.85 -26.09
C VAL A 242 26.82 11.85 -26.65
N LEU A 243 25.82 11.55 -25.83
CA LEU A 243 24.41 11.57 -26.25
C LEU A 243 23.92 12.97 -26.59
N TYR A 244 24.34 13.99 -25.85
CA TYR A 244 24.02 15.37 -26.15
C TYR A 244 24.60 15.79 -27.51
N ALA A 245 25.84 15.40 -27.82
CA ALA A 245 26.47 15.63 -29.12
C ALA A 245 25.76 14.84 -30.24
N LEU A 246 25.52 13.54 -30.04
CA LEU A 246 24.82 12.67 -30.99
C LEU A 246 23.42 13.18 -31.33
N GLY A 247 22.69 13.66 -30.32
CA GLY A 247 21.36 14.23 -30.48
C GLY A 247 21.31 15.53 -31.28
N ARG A 248 22.44 16.20 -31.51
CA ARG A 248 22.52 17.34 -32.47
C ARG A 248 22.50 16.87 -33.92
N PHE A 249 22.95 15.64 -34.19
CA PHE A 249 22.97 15.06 -35.53
C PHE A 249 21.68 14.28 -35.82
N THR A 250 21.27 13.37 -34.92
CA THR A 250 20.07 12.55 -35.12
C THR A 250 19.28 12.29 -33.82
N PRO A 251 17.96 12.59 -33.77
CA PRO A 251 17.13 12.24 -32.62
C PRO A 251 17.03 10.72 -32.39
N ARG A 252 16.95 9.93 -33.48
CA ARG A 252 16.89 8.47 -33.40
C ARG A 252 18.18 7.87 -32.85
N GLY A 253 19.35 8.35 -33.29
CA GLY A 253 20.65 7.89 -32.79
C GLY A 253 20.81 8.18 -31.29
N ARG A 254 20.36 9.34 -30.82
CA ARG A 254 20.31 9.66 -29.39
C ARG A 254 19.43 8.69 -28.62
N ASP A 255 18.20 8.40 -29.08
CA ASP A 255 17.27 7.54 -28.34
C ASP A 255 17.78 6.10 -28.24
N VAL A 256 18.33 5.56 -29.34
CA VAL A 256 18.99 4.24 -29.34
C VAL A 256 20.22 4.25 -28.45
N GLY A 257 21.07 5.28 -28.57
CA GLY A 257 22.25 5.43 -27.74
C GLY A 257 21.93 5.54 -26.25
N ALA A 258 20.83 6.22 -25.90
CA ALA A 258 20.36 6.32 -24.51
C ALA A 258 19.97 4.95 -23.96
N VAL A 259 19.19 4.16 -24.70
CA VAL A 259 18.83 2.79 -24.27
C VAL A 259 20.07 1.91 -24.11
N LEU A 260 20.99 1.94 -25.08
CA LEU A 260 22.23 1.15 -25.02
C LEU A 260 23.10 1.57 -23.83
N LEU A 261 23.25 2.88 -23.59
CA LEU A 261 24.03 3.39 -22.46
C LEU A 261 23.41 2.99 -21.12
N ALA A 262 22.08 3.04 -21.00
CA ALA A 262 21.39 2.64 -19.78
C ALA A 262 21.52 1.13 -19.52
N LEU A 263 21.36 0.30 -20.55
CA LEU A 263 21.57 -1.15 -20.46
C LEU A 263 23.02 -1.50 -20.12
N ALA A 264 23.99 -0.84 -20.77
CA ALA A 264 25.41 -1.03 -20.47
C ALA A 264 25.74 -0.63 -19.03
N THR A 265 25.22 0.50 -18.55
CA THR A 265 25.39 0.96 -17.17
C THR A 265 24.81 -0.05 -16.18
N PHE A 266 23.59 -0.54 -16.43
CA PHE A 266 22.96 -1.56 -15.60
C PHE A 266 23.74 -2.89 -15.61
N ALA A 267 24.19 -3.34 -16.78
CA ALA A 267 25.00 -4.55 -16.93
C ALA A 267 26.33 -4.44 -16.15
N LEU A 268 27.02 -3.31 -16.25
CA LEU A 268 28.26 -3.06 -15.49
C LEU A 268 28.04 -3.16 -13.99
N VAL A 269 26.95 -2.61 -13.46
CA VAL A 269 26.60 -2.74 -12.04
C VAL A 269 26.25 -4.19 -11.68
N LEU A 270 25.48 -4.87 -12.51
CA LEU A 270 25.05 -6.26 -12.29
C LEU A 270 26.24 -7.23 -12.21
N THR A 271 27.24 -7.05 -13.09
CA THR A 271 28.44 -7.89 -13.15
C THR A 271 29.50 -7.51 -12.13
N ASN A 272 29.41 -6.35 -11.50
CA ASN A 272 30.42 -5.90 -10.55
C ASN A 272 30.19 -6.53 -9.16
N THR A 273 30.96 -7.57 -8.86
CA THR A 273 30.93 -8.27 -7.57
C THR A 273 31.86 -7.65 -6.51
N SER A 274 32.63 -6.61 -6.87
CA SER A 274 33.57 -5.95 -5.94
C SER A 274 32.92 -4.88 -5.05
N LEU A 275 31.66 -4.53 -5.33
CA LEU A 275 30.89 -3.60 -4.51
C LEU A 275 30.48 -4.24 -3.19
N ASP A 276 30.61 -3.49 -2.08
CA ASP A 276 30.05 -3.91 -0.80
C ASP A 276 28.52 -4.07 -0.90
N PRO A 277 27.88 -4.88 -0.02
CA PRO A 277 26.46 -5.18 -0.10
C PRO A 277 25.55 -3.95 -0.21
N THR A 278 25.81 -2.92 0.60
CA THR A 278 25.00 -1.70 0.64
C THR A 278 25.09 -0.97 -0.69
N SER A 279 26.32 -0.74 -1.16
CA SER A 279 26.58 -0.07 -2.43
C SER A 279 25.99 -0.84 -3.61
N ARG A 280 26.10 -2.17 -3.60
CA ARG A 280 25.55 -3.04 -4.65
C ARG A 280 24.03 -2.96 -4.72
N LEU A 281 23.33 -3.04 -3.59
CA LEU A 281 21.87 -2.95 -3.52
C LEU A 281 21.37 -1.63 -4.12
N PHE A 282 21.89 -0.50 -3.65
CA PHE A 282 21.44 0.82 -4.11
C PHE A 282 21.89 1.10 -5.55
N ALA A 283 23.07 0.65 -5.98
CA ALA A 283 23.51 0.80 -7.37
C ALA A 283 22.59 0.04 -8.33
N LEU A 284 22.15 -1.18 -7.97
CA LEU A 284 21.19 -1.97 -8.76
C LEU A 284 19.82 -1.29 -8.82
N VAL A 285 19.32 -0.78 -7.69
CA VAL A 285 18.05 -0.03 -7.66
C VAL A 285 18.14 1.23 -8.53
N PHE A 286 19.20 2.02 -8.39
CA PHE A 286 19.38 3.26 -9.14
C PHE A 286 19.51 3.03 -10.64
N SER A 287 20.45 2.17 -11.05
CA SER A 287 20.68 1.86 -12.47
C SER A 287 19.49 1.11 -13.10
N GLY A 288 18.84 0.21 -12.37
CA GLY A 288 17.67 -0.54 -12.86
C GLY A 288 16.46 0.36 -13.12
N ILE A 289 16.10 1.23 -12.16
CA ILE A 289 15.00 2.19 -12.34
C ILE A 289 15.31 3.19 -13.46
N ILE A 290 16.56 3.68 -13.56
CA ILE A 290 16.97 4.58 -14.64
C ILE A 290 16.91 3.88 -16.00
N CYS A 291 17.27 2.60 -16.08
CA CYS A 291 17.12 1.82 -17.31
C CYS A 291 15.67 1.78 -17.78
N VAL A 292 14.72 1.51 -16.87
CA VAL A 292 13.29 1.55 -17.18
C VAL A 292 12.81 2.97 -17.52
N MET A 293 13.33 3.98 -16.84
CA MET A 293 13.05 5.40 -17.11
C MET A 293 13.41 5.79 -18.53
N VAL A 294 14.58 5.40 -19.01
CA VAL A 294 15.05 5.72 -20.36
C VAL A 294 14.12 5.10 -21.41
N ILE A 295 13.74 3.83 -21.23
CA ILE A 295 12.78 3.14 -22.13
C ILE A 295 11.43 3.88 -22.14
N TYR A 296 10.87 4.20 -20.97
CA TYR A 296 9.62 4.95 -20.85
C TYR A 296 9.70 6.34 -21.52
N SER A 297 10.85 7.01 -21.38
CA SER A 297 11.07 8.38 -21.86
C SER A 297 11.06 8.50 -23.38
N ILE A 298 11.38 7.44 -24.13
CA ILE A 298 11.30 7.44 -25.61
C ILE A 298 9.90 7.83 -26.07
N GLY A 299 8.86 7.22 -25.48
CA GLY A 299 7.46 7.50 -25.85
C GLY A 299 6.95 8.79 -25.23
N TYR A 300 7.33 9.05 -23.97
CA TYR A 300 6.83 10.19 -23.20
C TYR A 300 7.40 11.53 -23.68
N MET A 301 8.69 11.57 -24.09
CA MET A 301 9.38 12.79 -24.51
C MET A 301 9.34 13.03 -26.03
N ALA A 302 8.72 12.15 -26.82
CA ALA A 302 8.77 12.18 -28.28
C ALA A 302 8.32 13.51 -28.93
N LYS A 303 7.42 14.25 -28.27
CA LYS A 303 6.86 15.52 -28.75
C LYS A 303 7.24 16.74 -27.89
N VAL A 304 8.16 16.56 -26.94
CA VAL A 304 8.58 17.62 -26.02
C VAL A 304 9.82 18.32 -26.60
N GLU A 305 9.97 19.62 -26.35
CA GLU A 305 11.19 20.34 -26.74
C GLU A 305 12.38 19.98 -25.83
N TRP A 306 13.61 20.30 -26.26
CA TRP A 306 14.82 20.18 -25.42
C TRP A 306 15.17 18.74 -24.95
N VAL A 307 14.78 17.71 -25.69
CA VAL A 307 15.02 16.30 -25.32
C VAL A 307 16.52 15.95 -25.21
N ASN A 308 17.41 16.60 -25.97
CA ASN A 308 18.86 16.39 -25.82
C ASN A 308 19.34 16.79 -24.42
N ARG A 309 18.81 17.91 -23.89
CA ARG A 309 19.10 18.39 -22.55
C ARG A 309 18.54 17.42 -21.49
N TYR A 310 17.38 16.83 -21.75
CA TYR A 310 16.77 15.85 -20.86
C TYR A 310 17.71 14.66 -20.64
N TYR A 311 18.09 13.94 -21.71
CA TYR A 311 18.96 12.77 -21.59
C TYR A 311 20.36 13.11 -21.05
N PHE A 312 20.90 14.28 -21.42
CA PHE A 312 22.15 14.79 -20.85
C PHE A 312 22.08 14.80 -19.32
N PHE A 313 21.09 15.49 -18.74
CA PHE A 313 20.96 15.56 -17.28
C PHE A 313 20.53 14.24 -16.64
N THR A 314 19.79 13.37 -17.34
CA THR A 314 19.47 12.02 -16.85
C THR A 314 20.73 11.20 -16.63
N PHE A 315 21.68 11.20 -17.57
CA PHE A 315 22.89 10.40 -17.46
C PHE A 315 23.95 11.00 -16.54
N LEU A 316 24.04 12.32 -16.44
CA LEU A 316 24.84 12.96 -15.38
C LEU A 316 24.27 12.67 -13.98
N MET A 317 22.94 12.67 -13.83
CA MET A 317 22.28 12.21 -12.59
C MET A 317 22.58 10.74 -12.33
N THR A 318 22.56 9.88 -13.36
CA THR A 318 22.89 8.45 -13.24
C THR A 318 24.31 8.26 -12.71
N GLY A 319 25.29 8.93 -13.32
CA GLY A 319 26.69 8.86 -12.89
C GLY A 319 26.86 9.35 -11.45
N SER A 320 26.28 10.50 -11.10
CA SER A 320 26.36 11.01 -9.72
C SER A 320 25.70 10.11 -8.69
N MET A 321 24.56 9.48 -9.00
CA MET A 321 23.93 8.52 -8.09
C MET A 321 24.76 7.25 -7.91
N LEU A 322 25.38 6.75 -8.98
CA LEU A 322 26.32 5.64 -8.86
C LEU A 322 27.58 6.05 -8.08
N GLY A 323 28.07 7.27 -8.28
CA GLY A 323 29.18 7.83 -7.51
C GLY A 323 28.90 7.85 -6.02
N LEU A 324 27.69 8.23 -5.64
CA LEU A 324 27.24 8.18 -4.24
C LEU A 324 27.29 6.75 -3.68
N THR A 325 26.87 5.77 -4.46
CA THR A 325 26.93 4.36 -4.04
C THR A 325 28.38 3.87 -3.96
N THR A 326 29.26 4.26 -4.88
CA THR A 326 30.63 3.75 -4.91
C THR A 326 31.62 4.51 -4.03
N ALA A 327 31.22 5.66 -3.46
CA ALA A 327 32.08 6.47 -2.61
C ALA A 327 32.61 5.67 -1.42
N ARG A 328 33.90 5.86 -1.11
CA ARG A 328 34.62 5.25 0.03
C ARG A 328 35.10 6.27 1.05
N GLU A 329 34.89 7.54 0.76
CA GLU A 329 35.27 8.67 1.59
C GLU A 329 34.25 9.80 1.46
N PHE A 330 34.23 10.70 2.44
CA PHE A 330 33.23 11.75 2.49
C PHE A 330 33.37 12.82 1.41
N GLY A 331 34.58 13.08 0.93
CA GLY A 331 34.82 14.06 -0.13
C GLY A 331 34.07 13.70 -1.43
N ASP A 332 34.35 12.51 -1.98
CA ASP A 332 33.61 11.97 -3.14
C ASP A 332 32.10 11.86 -2.87
N PHE A 333 31.71 11.36 -1.69
CA PHE A 333 30.30 11.23 -1.32
C PHE A 333 29.57 12.57 -1.40
N TYR A 334 30.19 13.63 -0.87
CA TYR A 334 29.65 14.99 -0.87
C TYR A 334 29.56 15.57 -2.28
N VAL A 335 30.64 15.45 -3.07
CA VAL A 335 30.70 15.87 -4.48
C VAL A 335 29.55 15.24 -5.26
N PHE A 336 29.39 13.92 -5.18
CA PHE A 336 28.31 13.22 -5.87
C PHE A 336 26.91 13.59 -5.35
N TRP A 337 26.76 13.91 -4.06
CA TRP A 337 25.50 14.36 -3.46
C TRP A 337 25.02 15.70 -4.04
N GLU A 338 25.93 16.67 -4.15
CA GLU A 338 25.66 17.97 -4.76
C GLU A 338 25.43 17.84 -6.26
N LEU A 339 26.27 17.07 -6.96
CA LEU A 339 26.15 16.84 -8.39
C LEU A 339 24.81 16.19 -8.76
N MET A 340 24.34 15.23 -7.96
CA MET A 340 22.99 14.67 -8.08
C MET A 340 21.92 15.74 -7.87
N THR A 341 22.05 16.62 -6.89
CA THR A 341 21.09 17.71 -6.62
C THR A 341 21.02 18.71 -7.77
N TRP A 342 22.17 19.07 -8.33
CA TRP A 342 22.28 19.97 -9.47
C TRP A 342 21.70 19.39 -10.76
N THR A 343 22.04 18.14 -11.09
CA THR A 343 21.52 17.45 -12.29
C THR A 343 20.01 17.23 -12.21
N SER A 344 19.51 16.77 -11.07
CA SER A 344 18.07 16.56 -10.84
C SER A 344 17.26 17.85 -10.84
N TYR A 345 17.82 18.98 -10.39
CA TYR A 345 17.17 20.29 -10.50
C TYR A 345 16.81 20.62 -11.95
N PHE A 346 17.72 20.40 -12.90
CA PHE A 346 17.44 20.66 -14.32
C PHE A 346 16.37 19.76 -14.93
N LEU A 347 16.20 18.56 -14.38
CA LEU A 347 15.12 17.64 -14.74
C LEU A 347 13.78 18.09 -14.14
N VAL A 348 13.76 18.64 -12.92
CA VAL A 348 12.55 19.22 -12.29
C VAL A 348 12.07 20.44 -13.06
N ILE A 349 12.98 21.34 -13.45
CA ILE A 349 12.62 22.58 -14.18
C ILE A 349 12.51 22.39 -15.70
N HIS A 350 12.43 21.15 -16.18
CA HIS A 350 12.52 20.85 -17.62
C HIS A 350 11.46 21.60 -18.45
N GLU A 351 10.22 21.68 -17.98
CA GLU A 351 9.14 22.41 -18.67
C GLU A 351 9.32 23.94 -18.69
N GLN A 352 10.18 24.50 -17.82
CA GLN A 352 10.44 25.94 -17.69
C GLN A 352 9.21 26.83 -17.50
N THR A 353 8.10 26.28 -16.99
CA THR A 353 6.94 27.08 -16.58
C THR A 353 7.24 27.81 -15.27
N ARG A 354 6.54 28.92 -14.98
CA ARG A 354 6.70 29.64 -13.71
C ARG A 354 6.52 28.73 -12.49
N LYS A 355 5.57 27.80 -12.56
CA LYS A 355 5.34 26.80 -11.51
C LYS A 355 6.49 25.80 -11.39
N ALA A 356 7.01 25.29 -12.51
CA ALA A 356 8.16 24.38 -12.52
C ALA A 356 9.44 25.05 -12.00
N LEU A 357 9.72 26.29 -12.40
CA LEU A 357 10.86 27.06 -11.90
C LEU A 357 10.78 27.28 -10.39
N ASN A 358 9.61 27.71 -9.88
CA ASN A 358 9.41 27.88 -8.44
C ASN A 358 9.57 26.56 -7.66
N ALA A 359 9.01 25.46 -8.20
CA ALA A 359 9.15 24.15 -7.58
C ALA A 359 10.61 23.67 -7.57
N GLY A 360 11.34 23.87 -8.67
CA GLY A 360 12.77 23.57 -8.75
C GLY A 360 13.62 24.44 -7.84
N LEU A 361 13.25 25.72 -7.63
CA LEU A 361 13.94 26.61 -6.71
C LEU A 361 13.84 26.09 -5.27
N ILE A 362 12.62 25.78 -4.81
CA ILE A 362 12.39 25.23 -3.47
C ILE A 362 13.13 23.90 -3.31
N TYR A 363 13.04 23.02 -4.30
CA TYR A 363 13.76 21.75 -4.30
C TYR A 363 15.27 21.91 -4.15
N PHE A 364 15.87 22.75 -5.00
CA PHE A 364 17.30 22.97 -5.01
C PHE A 364 17.78 23.61 -3.71
N LEU A 365 17.11 24.67 -3.25
CA LEU A 365 17.52 25.38 -2.04
C LEU A 365 17.43 24.49 -0.81
N MET A 366 16.36 23.70 -0.67
CA MET A 366 16.26 22.77 0.46
C MET A 366 17.39 21.74 0.42
N CYS A 367 17.58 21.05 -0.72
CA CYS A 367 18.61 20.02 -0.85
C CYS A 367 20.04 20.56 -0.70
N ALA A 368 20.33 21.73 -1.28
CA ALA A 368 21.63 22.38 -1.16
C ALA A 368 21.89 22.83 0.29
N SER A 369 20.90 23.42 0.96
CA SER A 369 21.03 23.80 2.38
C SER A 369 21.29 22.58 3.28
N GLY A 370 20.56 21.49 3.05
CA GLY A 370 20.81 20.22 3.75
C GLY A 370 22.21 19.66 3.48
N ALA A 371 22.70 19.78 2.24
CA ALA A 371 24.07 19.40 1.89
C ALA A 371 25.09 20.29 2.62
N TYR A 372 24.94 21.61 2.65
CA TYR A 372 25.87 22.49 3.37
C TYR A 372 25.91 22.20 4.89
N VAL A 373 24.78 21.86 5.52
CA VAL A 373 24.78 21.41 6.92
C VAL A 373 25.49 20.07 7.08
N MET A 374 25.23 19.10 6.19
CA MET A 374 25.94 17.81 6.18
C MET A 374 27.45 17.98 6.00
N HIS A 375 27.86 18.93 5.16
CA HIS A 375 29.26 19.26 4.93
C HIS A 375 29.95 19.72 6.21
N PHE A 376 29.30 20.58 6.99
CA PHE A 376 29.82 20.98 8.30
C PHE A 376 30.06 19.77 9.22
N GLY A 377 29.16 18.78 9.21
CA GLY A 377 29.34 17.50 9.90
C GLY A 377 30.52 16.68 9.39
N ILE A 378 30.73 16.64 8.07
CA ILE A 378 31.86 15.96 7.42
C ILE A 378 33.20 16.57 7.87
N LEU A 379 33.30 17.89 7.89
CA LEU A 379 34.51 18.59 8.30
C LEU A 379 34.82 18.38 9.79
N MET A 380 33.81 18.38 10.66
CA MET A 380 33.98 18.03 12.08
C MET A 380 34.46 16.59 12.26
N ALA A 381 33.92 15.63 11.49
CA ALA A 381 34.37 14.25 11.55
C ALA A 381 35.85 14.10 11.15
N HIS A 382 36.29 14.85 10.14
CA HIS A 382 37.69 14.88 9.75
C HIS A 382 38.58 15.53 10.81
N ALA A 383 38.15 16.64 11.41
CA ALA A 383 38.95 17.31 12.45
C ALA A 383 39.23 16.38 13.66
N GLU A 384 38.30 15.49 13.99
CA GLU A 384 38.48 14.52 15.08
C GLU A 384 39.30 13.28 14.69
N VAL A 385 39.17 12.79 13.44
CA VAL A 385 39.77 11.51 13.00
C VAL A 385 41.04 11.70 12.18
N GLY A 386 41.21 12.85 11.53
CA GLY A 386 42.29 13.15 10.58
C GLY A 386 42.13 12.48 9.20
N SER A 387 40.95 11.95 8.87
CA SER A 387 40.71 11.27 7.59
C SER A 387 39.26 11.38 7.13
N PHE A 388 39.05 11.50 5.81
CA PHE A 388 37.73 11.42 5.18
C PHE A 388 37.31 9.99 4.82
N ALA A 389 38.23 9.03 4.93
CA ALA A 389 37.98 7.64 4.56
C ALA A 389 36.98 7.00 5.53
N PHE A 390 35.97 6.32 4.98
CA PHE A 390 34.94 5.65 5.77
C PHE A 390 35.51 4.57 6.68
N SER A 391 36.54 3.84 6.25
CA SER A 391 37.23 2.85 7.07
C SER A 391 37.93 3.49 8.28
N ALA A 392 38.65 4.59 8.07
CA ALA A 392 39.35 5.30 9.15
C ALA A 392 38.38 5.86 10.20
N ILE A 393 37.26 6.43 9.76
CA ILE A 393 36.21 6.91 10.67
C ILE A 393 35.56 5.74 11.42
N ALA A 394 35.31 4.62 10.75
CA ALA A 394 34.75 3.44 11.39
C ALA A 394 35.69 2.88 12.47
N GLU A 395 37.01 2.84 12.22
CA GLU A 395 38.02 2.36 13.18
C GLU A 395 38.18 3.30 14.38
N ASN A 396 38.02 4.61 14.18
CA ASN A 396 38.22 5.63 15.22
C ASN A 396 36.93 6.18 15.83
N VAL A 397 35.75 5.62 15.49
CA VAL A 397 34.48 6.17 15.99
C VAL A 397 34.39 6.21 17.51
N ASP A 398 35.07 5.27 18.17
CA ASP A 398 35.09 5.15 19.63
C ASP A 398 36.03 6.16 20.31
N THR A 399 36.86 6.89 19.58
CA THR A 399 37.69 7.96 20.14
C THR A 399 36.95 9.29 20.18
N ILE A 400 35.87 9.44 19.40
CA ILE A 400 35.10 10.68 19.29
C ILE A 400 34.33 10.96 20.59
N ALA A 401 34.44 12.19 21.10
CA ALA A 401 33.72 12.65 22.27
C ALA A 401 32.19 12.67 22.02
N PRO A 402 31.34 12.18 22.94
CA PRO A 402 29.91 12.02 22.67
C PRO A 402 29.16 13.27 22.20
N GLY A 403 29.49 14.45 22.75
CA GLY A 403 28.87 15.71 22.33
C GLY A 403 29.22 16.10 20.89
N ILE A 404 30.47 15.88 20.48
CA ILE A 404 30.95 16.15 19.11
C ILE A 404 30.38 15.11 18.15
N GLY A 405 30.38 13.83 18.55
CA GLY A 405 29.76 12.74 17.81
C GLY A 405 28.28 12.99 17.53
N LEU A 406 27.52 13.49 18.52
CA LEU A 406 26.12 13.88 18.31
C LEU A 406 25.99 15.03 17.31
N ALA A 407 26.84 16.06 17.39
CA ALA A 407 26.82 17.19 16.47
C ALA A 407 27.12 16.75 15.03
N ILE A 408 28.14 15.89 14.84
CA ILE A 408 28.48 15.27 13.55
C ILE A 408 27.26 14.51 13.00
N MET A 409 26.71 13.57 13.77
CA MET A 409 25.60 12.75 13.32
C MET A 409 24.33 13.57 13.06
N ALA A 410 24.04 14.60 13.87
CA ALA A 410 22.90 15.49 13.65
C ALA A 410 23.05 16.27 12.33
N CYS A 411 24.24 16.80 12.05
CA CYS A 411 24.51 17.51 10.81
C CYS A 411 24.39 16.59 9.58
N LEU A 412 24.96 15.39 9.64
CA LEU A 412 24.83 14.37 8.59
C LEU A 412 23.35 13.97 8.40
N PHE A 413 22.64 13.72 9.49
CA PHE A 413 21.24 13.36 9.49
C PHE A 413 20.36 14.43 8.86
N VAL A 414 20.59 15.72 9.12
CA VAL A 414 19.83 16.81 8.48
C VAL A 414 19.93 16.73 6.95
N GLY A 415 21.14 16.54 6.41
CA GLY A 415 21.32 16.38 4.96
C GLY A 415 20.55 15.17 4.41
N PHE A 416 20.66 14.02 5.07
CA PHE A 416 19.96 12.80 4.68
C PHE A 416 18.44 12.94 4.81
N ALA A 417 17.94 13.53 5.89
CA ALA A 417 16.53 13.74 6.18
C ALA A 417 15.87 14.71 5.20
N VAL A 418 16.56 15.79 4.81
CA VAL A 418 16.11 16.69 3.75
C VAL A 418 15.93 15.94 2.44
N LYS A 419 16.91 15.10 2.07
CA LYS A 419 16.86 14.35 0.80
C LYS A 419 15.85 13.21 0.83
N ALA A 420 15.71 12.51 1.95
CA ALA A 420 14.66 11.52 2.17
C ALA A 420 13.27 12.18 2.21
N GLY A 421 13.21 13.45 2.62
CA GLY A 421 11.99 14.21 2.78
C GLY A 421 11.28 13.91 4.10
N LEU A 422 11.97 13.68 5.21
CA LEU A 422 11.32 13.50 6.52
C LEU A 422 10.71 14.82 7.01
N VAL A 423 9.58 14.78 7.72
CA VAL A 423 9.01 15.96 8.38
C VAL A 423 9.97 16.45 9.47
N PRO A 424 10.32 17.75 9.57
CA PRO A 424 9.77 18.92 8.85
C PRO A 424 10.46 19.27 7.51
N PHE A 425 11.51 18.57 7.09
CA PHE A 425 12.32 18.85 5.90
C PHE A 425 11.73 18.38 4.55
N HIS A 426 10.42 18.16 4.49
CA HIS A 426 9.73 17.45 3.41
C HIS A 426 9.15 18.34 2.30
N ALA A 427 9.06 19.66 2.52
CA ALA A 427 8.20 20.55 1.74
C ALA A 427 8.46 20.53 0.22
N TRP A 428 9.71 20.31 -0.21
CA TRP A 428 10.05 20.26 -1.64
C TRP A 428 9.35 19.12 -2.39
N LEU A 429 9.11 17.99 -1.74
CA LEU A 429 8.65 16.75 -2.37
C LEU A 429 7.23 16.91 -2.97
N PRO A 430 6.18 17.28 -2.21
CA PRO A 430 4.84 17.47 -2.78
C PRO A 430 4.74 18.68 -3.75
N ILE A 431 5.75 19.57 -3.77
CA ILE A 431 5.81 20.74 -4.67
C ILE A 431 6.48 20.38 -6.01
N ALA A 432 7.59 19.63 -5.99
CA ALA A 432 8.37 19.27 -7.17
C ALA A 432 7.68 18.22 -8.05
N HIS A 433 7.15 17.15 -7.44
CA HIS A 433 6.57 16.02 -8.17
C HIS A 433 5.46 16.38 -9.16
N PRO A 434 4.49 17.25 -8.81
CA PRO A 434 3.43 17.65 -9.74
C PRO A 434 3.93 18.49 -10.94
N GLN A 435 5.07 19.16 -10.81
CA GLN A 435 5.61 20.04 -11.86
C GLN A 435 6.67 19.36 -12.74
N ALA A 436 7.40 18.38 -12.21
CA ALA A 436 8.35 17.62 -13.01
C ALA A 436 7.63 16.75 -14.07
N PRO A 437 8.29 16.47 -15.22
CA PRO A 437 7.80 15.48 -16.17
C PRO A 437 7.64 14.11 -15.49
N SER A 438 6.60 13.36 -15.82
CA SER A 438 6.29 12.11 -15.10
C SER A 438 7.39 11.04 -15.23
N SER A 439 8.14 11.05 -16.34
CA SER A 439 9.33 10.22 -16.51
C SER A 439 10.41 10.51 -15.45
N VAL A 440 10.47 11.74 -14.92
CA VAL A 440 11.35 12.17 -13.82
C VAL A 440 10.67 11.95 -12.46
N SER A 441 9.37 12.27 -12.32
CA SER A 441 8.65 12.14 -11.04
C SER A 441 8.69 10.73 -10.44
N GLY A 442 8.70 9.68 -11.27
CA GLY A 442 8.93 8.31 -10.80
C GLY A 442 10.28 8.19 -10.08
N PRO A 443 11.42 8.37 -10.77
CA PRO A 443 12.76 8.44 -10.19
C PRO A 443 12.93 9.41 -9.01
N LEU A 444 12.30 10.60 -9.01
CA LEU A 444 12.34 11.49 -7.84
C LEU A 444 11.84 10.75 -6.57
N SER A 445 10.81 9.91 -6.71
CA SER A 445 10.21 9.16 -5.61
C SER A 445 10.96 7.84 -5.33
N SER A 446 11.41 7.15 -6.36
CA SER A 446 11.97 5.80 -6.24
C SER A 446 13.47 5.77 -5.99
N ILE A 447 14.24 6.75 -6.47
CA ILE A 447 15.71 6.76 -6.32
C ILE A 447 16.24 7.97 -5.55
N LEU A 448 15.74 9.21 -5.79
CA LEU A 448 16.32 10.39 -5.12
C LEU A 448 16.02 10.41 -3.62
N THR A 449 14.79 10.10 -3.20
CA THR A 449 14.50 9.95 -1.76
C THR A 449 15.28 8.79 -1.14
N LYS A 450 15.67 7.79 -1.94
CA LYS A 450 16.43 6.61 -1.50
C LYS A 450 17.91 6.92 -1.37
N ALA A 451 18.42 7.98 -2.00
CA ALA A 451 19.75 8.51 -1.70
C ALA A 451 19.83 9.02 -0.25
N GLY A 452 18.75 9.60 0.29
CA GLY A 452 18.62 9.94 1.71
C GLY A 452 18.73 8.71 2.62
N ILE A 453 17.97 7.66 2.28
CA ILE A 453 18.01 6.38 3.01
C ILE A 453 19.37 5.68 2.88
N LEU A 454 20.01 5.74 1.71
CA LEU A 454 21.38 5.26 1.50
C LEU A 454 22.36 5.97 2.44
N GLY A 455 22.26 7.30 2.57
CA GLY A 455 23.07 8.06 3.52
C GLY A 455 22.89 7.57 4.96
N ILE A 456 21.64 7.37 5.39
CA ILE A 456 21.33 6.81 6.71
C ILE A 456 21.95 5.41 6.87
N VAL A 457 21.68 4.49 5.96
CA VAL A 457 22.12 3.09 6.06
C VAL A 457 23.65 2.97 5.93
N LYS A 458 24.24 3.54 4.88
CA LYS A 458 25.67 3.43 4.61
C LYS A 458 26.51 4.20 5.63
N ILE A 459 26.16 5.45 5.93
CA ILE A 459 26.98 6.31 6.79
C ILE A 459 26.64 6.09 8.27
N LEU A 460 25.38 6.29 8.68
CA LEU A 460 25.05 6.25 10.11
C LEU A 460 25.10 4.82 10.66
N PHE A 461 24.58 3.83 9.93
CA PHE A 461 24.55 2.44 10.40
C PHE A 461 25.80 1.64 9.97
N GLY A 462 26.35 1.88 8.78
CA GLY A 462 27.54 1.18 8.28
C GLY A 462 28.86 1.74 8.78
N VAL A 463 29.10 3.05 8.64
CA VAL A 463 30.37 3.68 9.02
C VAL A 463 30.42 3.92 10.54
N PHE A 464 29.48 4.70 11.07
CA PHE A 464 29.45 5.01 12.51
C PHE A 464 29.02 3.80 13.36
N GLY A 465 28.04 3.02 12.90
CA GLY A 465 27.58 1.82 13.60
C GLY A 465 26.50 2.10 14.65
N LEU A 466 25.74 1.06 15.03
CA LEU A 466 24.68 1.17 16.04
C LEU A 466 25.21 1.58 17.41
N GLY A 467 26.42 1.14 17.79
CA GLY A 467 27.04 1.49 19.06
C GLY A 467 27.30 2.99 19.22
N ALA A 468 27.74 3.66 18.15
CA ALA A 468 27.93 5.11 18.14
C ALA A 468 26.60 5.86 18.27
N LEU A 469 25.54 5.37 17.60
CA LEU A 469 24.19 5.95 17.68
C LEU A 469 23.67 5.96 19.13
N THR A 470 23.93 4.91 19.91
CA THR A 470 23.54 4.85 21.32
C THR A 470 24.49 5.62 22.23
N ARG A 471 25.80 5.60 21.95
CA ARG A 471 26.82 6.28 22.76
C ARG A 471 26.68 7.79 22.74
N PHE A 472 26.34 8.36 21.59
CA PHE A 472 26.20 9.82 21.43
C PHE A 472 24.83 10.35 21.90
N ALA A 473 24.02 9.52 22.57
CA ALA A 473 22.74 9.94 23.13
C ALA A 473 22.94 11.03 24.20
N VAL A 474 22.06 12.03 24.19
CA VAL A 474 22.02 13.09 25.21
C VAL A 474 20.64 13.07 25.86
N ALA A 475 20.63 13.12 27.20
CA ALA A 475 19.40 13.04 27.99
C ALA A 475 18.51 11.82 27.67
N GLY A 476 19.12 10.68 27.29
CA GLY A 476 18.42 9.44 26.94
C GLY A 476 17.75 9.45 25.56
N VAL A 477 17.93 10.51 24.76
CA VAL A 477 17.44 10.58 23.38
C VAL A 477 18.59 10.32 22.43
N ASP A 478 18.52 9.20 21.73
CA ASP A 478 19.45 8.84 20.65
C ASP A 478 18.86 9.14 19.27
N LEU A 479 19.70 9.12 18.23
CA LEU A 479 19.27 9.39 16.86
C LEU A 479 18.27 8.33 16.34
N ARG A 480 18.29 7.11 16.90
CA ARG A 480 17.31 6.05 16.60
C ARG A 480 15.91 6.45 17.02
N THR A 481 15.76 6.95 18.25
CA THR A 481 14.48 7.43 18.79
C THR A 481 13.96 8.60 17.98
N VAL A 482 14.85 9.52 17.57
CA VAL A 482 14.51 10.62 16.65
C VAL A 482 14.04 10.07 15.30
N LEU A 483 14.73 9.09 14.73
CA LEU A 483 14.37 8.48 13.46
C LEU A 483 13.02 7.76 13.52
N ILE A 484 12.72 7.05 14.61
CA ILE A 484 11.40 6.43 14.87
C ILE A 484 10.33 7.51 14.94
N GLY A 485 10.53 8.54 15.78
CA GLY A 485 9.56 9.61 15.98
C GLY A 485 9.27 10.38 14.70
N LEU A 486 10.30 10.83 13.99
CA LEU A 486 10.16 11.53 12.72
C LEU A 486 9.59 10.60 11.63
N GLY A 487 9.95 9.32 11.60
CA GLY A 487 9.40 8.33 10.68
C GLY A 487 7.89 8.16 10.86
N CYS A 488 7.43 7.94 12.10
CA CYS A 488 6.01 7.84 12.44
C CYS A 488 5.22 9.12 12.12
N VAL A 489 5.77 10.30 12.45
CA VAL A 489 5.14 11.60 12.11
C VAL A 489 5.07 11.78 10.59
N THR A 490 6.14 11.42 9.87
CA THR A 490 6.21 11.51 8.41
C THR A 490 5.20 10.57 7.74
N LEU A 491 5.04 9.35 8.26
CA LEU A 491 4.00 8.41 7.85
C LEU A 491 2.61 9.03 7.99
N LEU A 492 2.23 9.44 9.21
CA LEU A 492 0.87 9.89 9.50
C LEU A 492 0.55 11.17 8.72
N TYR A 493 1.48 12.12 8.69
CA TYR A 493 1.33 13.34 7.93
C TYR A 493 1.18 13.06 6.42
N GLY A 494 2.01 12.17 5.88
CA GLY A 494 1.94 11.76 4.47
C GLY A 494 0.60 11.13 4.09
N GLU A 495 0.13 10.15 4.88
CA GLU A 495 -1.14 9.47 4.61
C GLU A 495 -2.34 10.41 4.73
N ILE A 496 -2.39 11.26 5.77
CA ILE A 496 -3.46 12.24 5.97
C ILE A 496 -3.47 13.28 4.85
N GLN A 497 -2.32 13.79 4.44
CA GLN A 497 -2.25 14.77 3.35
C GLN A 497 -2.60 14.14 2.01
N ALA A 498 -2.18 12.91 1.73
CA ALA A 498 -2.52 12.17 0.52
C ALA A 498 -4.04 11.99 0.40
N LEU A 499 -4.71 11.61 1.50
CA LEU A 499 -6.17 11.47 1.56
C LEU A 499 -6.91 12.73 1.11
N ARG A 500 -6.40 13.90 1.51
CA ARG A 500 -6.97 15.22 1.19
C ARG A 500 -6.66 15.70 -0.24
N GLN A 501 -5.74 15.07 -0.95
CA GLN A 501 -5.39 15.49 -2.31
C GLN A 501 -6.42 15.07 -3.35
N ARG A 502 -6.64 15.94 -4.33
CA ARG A 502 -7.46 15.68 -5.54
C ARG A 502 -6.62 15.53 -6.81
N GLU A 503 -5.41 16.09 -6.84
CA GLU A 503 -4.48 15.99 -7.98
C GLU A 503 -3.63 14.72 -7.85
N LEU A 504 -3.58 13.92 -8.92
CA LEU A 504 -3.06 12.56 -8.87
C LEU A 504 -1.57 12.51 -8.50
N LYS A 505 -0.72 13.33 -9.14
CA LYS A 505 0.73 13.32 -8.87
C LYS A 505 1.05 13.81 -7.46
N ARG A 506 0.35 14.83 -6.95
CA ARG A 506 0.53 15.32 -5.57
C ARG A 506 0.06 14.31 -4.54
N MET A 507 -1.04 13.59 -4.79
CA MET A 507 -1.46 12.47 -3.94
C MET A 507 -0.34 11.41 -3.85
N LEU A 508 0.24 11.01 -4.98
CA LEU A 508 1.33 10.05 -5.04
C LEU A 508 2.61 10.56 -4.35
N ALA A 509 2.87 11.87 -4.39
CA ALA A 509 3.98 12.51 -3.70
C ALA A 509 3.83 12.44 -2.17
N TYR A 510 2.65 12.77 -1.62
CA TYR A 510 2.39 12.60 -0.18
C TYR A 510 2.39 11.13 0.25
N SER A 511 1.92 10.22 -0.61
CA SER A 511 2.07 8.80 -0.32
C SER A 511 3.54 8.34 -0.42
N THR A 512 4.41 9.01 -1.17
CA THR A 512 5.86 8.73 -1.14
C THR A 512 6.44 9.11 0.22
N LEU A 513 6.03 10.28 0.74
CA LEU A 513 6.38 10.73 2.07
C LEU A 513 6.02 9.67 3.11
N ALA A 514 4.78 9.17 3.06
CA ALA A 514 4.29 8.21 4.03
C ALA A 514 5.14 6.93 4.10
N GLN A 515 5.43 6.34 2.94
CA GLN A 515 6.18 5.10 2.84
C GLN A 515 7.68 5.29 3.19
N VAL A 516 8.26 6.46 2.90
CA VAL A 516 9.60 6.81 3.42
C VAL A 516 9.58 6.94 4.95
N GLY A 517 8.49 7.44 5.52
CA GLY A 517 8.25 7.43 6.96
C GLY A 517 8.21 6.02 7.55
N GLU A 518 7.56 5.05 6.88
CA GLU A 518 7.57 3.63 7.29
C GLU A 518 9.01 3.07 7.33
N ILE A 519 9.76 3.29 6.25
CA ILE A 519 11.16 2.84 6.12
C ILE A 519 12.01 3.44 7.24
N ALA A 520 11.91 4.75 7.47
CA ALA A 520 12.65 5.43 8.52
C ALA A 520 12.30 4.91 9.91
N ALA A 521 11.01 4.75 10.21
CA ALA A 521 10.57 4.27 11.52
C ALA A 521 11.10 2.86 11.83
N ILE A 522 11.08 1.96 10.84
CA ILE A 522 11.59 0.61 11.00
C ILE A 522 13.13 0.58 11.07
N LEU A 523 13.85 1.32 10.22
CA LEU A 523 15.31 1.44 10.35
C LEU A 523 15.73 1.94 11.74
N GLY A 524 14.96 2.87 12.30
CA GLY A 524 15.20 3.41 13.64
C GLY A 524 15.14 2.37 14.77
N LEU A 525 14.50 1.21 14.57
CA LEU A 525 14.51 0.13 15.57
C LEU A 525 15.93 -0.44 15.80
N GLY A 526 16.81 -0.33 14.79
CA GLY A 526 18.22 -0.69 14.94
C GLY A 526 18.48 -2.18 15.17
N THR A 527 17.65 -3.06 14.60
CA THR A 527 17.91 -4.51 14.57
C THR A 527 18.27 -4.96 13.15
N ALA A 528 18.98 -6.08 13.02
CA ALA A 528 19.30 -6.68 11.73
C ALA A 528 18.03 -6.94 10.90
N LEU A 529 17.02 -7.56 11.53
CA LEU A 529 15.73 -7.86 10.89
C LEU A 529 14.99 -6.60 10.46
N ALA A 530 15.03 -5.52 11.25
CA ALA A 530 14.41 -4.26 10.89
C ALA A 530 15.12 -3.59 9.71
N THR A 531 16.45 -3.71 9.66
CA THR A 531 17.26 -3.26 8.52
C THR A 531 16.85 -4.00 7.25
N ASP A 532 16.79 -5.33 7.28
CA ASP A 532 16.36 -6.14 6.14
C ASP A 532 14.93 -5.82 5.71
N ALA A 533 14.02 -5.69 6.67
CA ALA A 533 12.62 -5.35 6.42
C ALA A 533 12.47 -4.00 5.71
N ALA A 534 13.15 -2.97 6.21
CA ALA A 534 13.09 -1.64 5.65
C ALA A 534 13.74 -1.57 4.26
N LEU A 535 14.86 -2.26 4.04
CA LEU A 535 15.54 -2.34 2.74
C LEU A 535 14.75 -3.16 1.72
N LEU A 536 14.08 -4.24 2.13
CA LEU A 536 13.15 -4.95 1.26
C LEU A 536 12.02 -4.00 0.83
N HIS A 537 11.47 -3.20 1.74
CA HIS A 537 10.49 -2.21 1.40
C HIS A 537 11.04 -1.08 0.52
N VAL A 538 12.31 -0.65 0.69
CA VAL A 538 12.98 0.30 -0.21
C VAL A 538 12.93 -0.18 -1.66
N THR A 539 13.28 -1.45 -1.93
CA THR A 539 13.27 -2.00 -3.29
C THR A 539 11.85 -2.08 -3.85
N ASN A 540 10.89 -2.56 -3.05
CA ASN A 540 9.50 -2.70 -3.47
C ASN A 540 8.83 -1.35 -3.71
N HIS A 541 9.03 -0.39 -2.82
CA HIS A 541 8.54 0.97 -2.98
C HIS A 541 9.11 1.62 -4.25
N ALA A 542 10.39 1.40 -4.56
CA ALA A 542 11.00 1.93 -5.78
C ALA A 542 10.28 1.42 -7.04
N LEU A 543 9.96 0.13 -7.12
CA LEU A 543 9.20 -0.46 -8.23
C LEU A 543 7.76 0.07 -8.28
N MET A 544 7.04 -0.01 -7.17
CA MET A 544 5.61 0.36 -7.09
C MET A 544 5.39 1.85 -7.41
N LYS A 545 6.20 2.76 -6.84
CA LYS A 545 6.04 4.20 -7.11
C LYS A 545 6.42 4.58 -8.52
N THR A 546 7.46 3.97 -9.08
CA THR A 546 7.83 4.24 -10.48
C THR A 546 6.67 3.87 -11.39
N LEU A 547 6.05 2.71 -11.18
CA LEU A 547 4.88 2.27 -11.94
C LEU A 547 3.67 3.21 -11.77
N LEU A 548 3.35 3.63 -10.54
CA LEU A 548 2.25 4.57 -10.27
C LEU A 548 2.45 5.92 -10.95
N PHE A 549 3.65 6.51 -10.88
CA PHE A 549 3.95 7.78 -11.55
C PHE A 549 3.98 7.65 -13.08
N TYR A 550 4.40 6.51 -13.61
CA TYR A 550 4.42 6.26 -15.06
C TYR A 550 3.01 6.07 -15.61
N ALA A 551 2.16 5.30 -14.92
CA ALA A 551 0.77 5.19 -15.32
C ALA A 551 0.03 6.55 -15.17
N ALA A 552 0.28 7.32 -14.11
CA ALA A 552 -0.23 8.68 -13.99
C ALA A 552 0.26 9.59 -15.14
N GLY A 553 1.52 9.45 -15.54
CA GLY A 553 2.09 10.16 -16.69
C GLY A 553 1.45 9.77 -18.02
N ALA A 554 1.14 8.49 -18.21
CA ALA A 554 0.42 7.99 -19.38
C ALA A 554 -1.01 8.55 -19.47
N PHE A 555 -1.73 8.63 -18.34
CA PHE A 555 -3.04 9.29 -18.31
C PHE A 555 -2.93 10.75 -18.72
N ILE A 556 -2.02 11.51 -18.09
CA ILE A 556 -1.80 12.93 -18.38
C ILE A 556 -1.38 13.14 -19.84
N LEU A 557 -0.51 12.29 -20.39
CA LEU A 557 -0.05 12.39 -21.78
C LEU A 557 -1.20 12.22 -22.79
N ARG A 558 -2.14 11.32 -22.50
CA ARG A 558 -3.25 10.99 -23.40
C ARG A 558 -4.47 11.90 -23.25
N THR A 559 -4.73 12.42 -22.06
CA THR A 559 -5.94 13.21 -21.77
C THR A 559 -5.68 14.66 -21.40
N GLY A 560 -4.47 15.00 -20.94
CA GLY A 560 -4.15 16.30 -20.33
C GLY A 560 -4.70 16.49 -18.91
N LEU A 561 -5.48 15.55 -18.40
CA LEU A 561 -6.18 15.64 -17.12
C LEU A 561 -5.28 15.22 -15.96
N ARG A 562 -5.36 15.96 -14.85
CA ARG A 562 -4.48 15.79 -13.67
C ARG A 562 -5.23 15.45 -12.38
N TYR A 563 -6.53 15.73 -12.31
CA TYR A 563 -7.34 15.48 -11.12
C TYR A 563 -8.01 14.11 -11.19
N ILE A 564 -8.13 13.45 -10.04
CA ILE A 564 -8.65 12.09 -9.93
C ILE A 564 -10.07 12.00 -10.50
N ASP A 565 -10.94 12.95 -10.14
CA ASP A 565 -12.35 12.95 -10.55
C ASP A 565 -12.52 13.03 -12.08
N ASP A 566 -11.60 13.70 -12.77
CA ASP A 566 -11.62 13.86 -14.23
C ASP A 566 -11.20 12.56 -14.96
N LEU A 567 -10.57 11.61 -14.27
CA LEU A 567 -10.14 10.32 -14.83
C LEU A 567 -11.24 9.25 -14.79
N SER A 568 -12.49 9.66 -14.57
CA SER A 568 -13.68 8.81 -14.52
C SER A 568 -13.76 7.85 -15.71
N GLY A 569 -13.78 6.55 -15.44
CA GLY A 569 -13.96 5.50 -16.44
C GLY A 569 -12.79 5.33 -17.42
N LEU A 570 -11.65 6.00 -17.20
CA LEU A 570 -10.51 5.97 -18.11
C LEU A 570 -9.94 4.55 -18.29
N GLY A 571 -10.13 3.66 -17.31
CA GLY A 571 -9.73 2.26 -17.41
C GLY A 571 -10.47 1.46 -18.47
N ARG A 572 -11.60 1.96 -19.00
CA ARG A 572 -12.33 1.33 -20.11
C ARG A 572 -11.66 1.59 -21.47
N VAL A 573 -10.96 2.72 -21.62
CA VAL A 573 -10.26 3.12 -22.87
C VAL A 573 -8.75 2.93 -22.81
N MET A 574 -8.17 2.89 -21.60
CA MET A 574 -6.77 2.57 -21.33
C MET A 574 -6.64 1.39 -20.35
N PRO A 575 -7.14 0.18 -20.71
CA PRO A 575 -7.24 -0.96 -19.80
C PRO A 575 -5.90 -1.53 -19.30
N PHE A 576 -4.85 -1.50 -20.12
CA PHE A 576 -3.51 -1.94 -19.70
C PHE A 576 -2.91 -0.94 -18.72
N THR A 577 -2.88 0.35 -19.08
CA THR A 577 -2.31 1.40 -18.23
C THR A 577 -3.06 1.51 -16.89
N ALA A 578 -4.39 1.46 -16.92
CA ALA A 578 -5.18 1.43 -15.69
C ALA A 578 -5.01 0.12 -14.91
N GLY A 579 -4.87 -1.01 -15.60
CA GLY A 579 -4.66 -2.32 -14.98
C GLY A 579 -3.36 -2.39 -14.19
N VAL A 580 -2.25 -1.93 -14.77
CA VAL A 580 -0.96 -1.88 -14.06
C VAL A 580 -0.95 -0.82 -12.95
N TYR A 581 -1.69 0.29 -13.10
CA TYR A 581 -1.91 1.25 -12.01
C TYR A 581 -2.65 0.62 -10.83
N ALA A 582 -3.73 -0.13 -11.09
CA ALA A 582 -4.48 -0.83 -10.06
C ALA A 582 -3.63 -1.90 -9.38
N LEU A 583 -2.84 -2.68 -10.14
CA LEU A 583 -1.90 -3.64 -9.61
C LEU A 583 -0.90 -2.98 -8.64
N ALA A 584 -0.26 -1.88 -9.06
CA ALA A 584 0.68 -1.14 -8.21
C ALA A 584 0.00 -0.53 -6.97
N SER A 585 -1.26 -0.11 -7.10
CA SER A 585 -2.07 0.43 -6.00
C SER A 585 -2.42 -0.65 -4.97
N VAL A 586 -2.84 -1.84 -5.42
CA VAL A 586 -3.11 -3.00 -4.54
C VAL A 586 -1.81 -3.50 -3.89
N ALA A 587 -0.70 -3.50 -4.63
CA ALA A 587 0.61 -3.86 -4.10
C ALA A 587 1.06 -2.90 -2.98
N ILE A 588 0.95 -1.58 -3.18
CA ILE A 588 1.41 -0.60 -2.18
C ILE A 588 0.48 -0.48 -0.96
N MET A 589 -0.80 -0.84 -1.11
CA MET A 589 -1.69 -1.08 0.04
C MET A 589 -1.17 -2.23 0.92
N GLY A 590 -0.28 -3.08 0.41
CA GLY A 590 0.23 -4.25 1.11
C GLY A 590 -0.71 -5.44 1.01
N LEU A 591 -1.39 -5.65 -0.13
CA LEU A 591 -2.30 -6.78 -0.31
C LEU A 591 -1.64 -7.91 -1.13
N PRO A 592 -1.86 -9.19 -0.77
CA PRO A 592 -1.30 -10.32 -1.50
C PRO A 592 -1.95 -10.50 -2.88
N PRO A 593 -1.23 -11.11 -3.84
CA PRO A 593 0.08 -11.78 -3.70
C PRO A 593 1.27 -10.91 -4.15
N PHE A 594 1.20 -9.59 -3.99
CA PHE A 594 2.21 -8.67 -4.53
C PHE A 594 3.36 -8.40 -3.56
N SER A 595 4.52 -7.99 -4.07
CA SER A 595 5.73 -7.79 -3.27
C SER A 595 5.59 -6.78 -2.12
N GLY A 596 4.69 -5.80 -2.25
CA GLY A 596 4.39 -4.85 -1.19
C GLY A 596 3.83 -5.51 0.09
N PHE A 597 3.04 -6.58 -0.05
CA PHE A 597 2.56 -7.38 1.09
C PHE A 597 3.74 -8.00 1.85
N ILE A 598 4.67 -8.65 1.15
CA ILE A 598 5.83 -9.31 1.77
C ILE A 598 6.68 -8.31 2.56
N SER A 599 7.00 -7.15 1.96
CA SER A 599 7.81 -6.14 2.65
C SER A 599 7.12 -5.55 3.88
N LYS A 600 5.83 -5.24 3.80
CA LYS A 600 5.08 -4.73 4.96
C LYS A 600 4.90 -5.80 6.03
N PHE A 601 4.68 -7.06 5.64
CA PHE A 601 4.68 -8.19 6.57
C PHE A 601 5.97 -8.27 7.37
N LEU A 602 7.12 -8.24 6.68
CA LEU A 602 8.43 -8.28 7.33
C LEU A 602 8.68 -7.05 8.23
N MET A 603 8.20 -5.86 7.84
CA MET A 603 8.32 -4.64 8.67
C MET A 603 7.50 -4.71 9.96
N ILE A 604 6.24 -5.14 9.88
CA ILE A 604 5.38 -5.33 11.06
C ILE A 604 5.95 -6.43 11.96
N TYR A 605 6.43 -7.53 11.38
CA TYR A 605 7.08 -8.60 12.11
C TYR A 605 8.37 -8.14 12.79
N ALA A 606 9.22 -7.36 12.11
CA ALA A 606 10.43 -6.78 12.69
C ALA A 606 10.12 -5.84 13.87
N ALA A 607 9.08 -5.02 13.76
CA ALA A 607 8.61 -4.18 14.86
C ALA A 607 8.09 -5.01 16.04
N ALA A 608 7.36 -6.10 15.78
CA ALA A 608 6.89 -7.02 16.80
C ALA A 608 8.05 -7.76 17.50
N MET A 609 9.08 -8.17 16.74
CA MET A 609 10.30 -8.79 17.25
C MET A 609 11.13 -7.84 18.13
N ALA A 610 11.17 -6.56 17.77
CA ALA A 610 11.76 -5.51 18.59
C ALA A 610 10.88 -5.09 19.79
N GLY A 611 9.72 -5.72 20.01
CA GLY A 611 8.76 -5.35 21.08
C GLY A 611 8.08 -3.99 20.87
N SER A 612 8.24 -3.37 19.71
CA SER A 612 7.77 -2.03 19.38
C SER A 612 6.36 -2.05 18.76
N TYR A 613 5.39 -2.59 19.51
CA TYR A 613 4.01 -2.78 19.04
C TYR A 613 3.29 -1.49 18.65
N LEU A 614 3.65 -0.36 19.28
CA LEU A 614 3.11 0.95 18.93
C LEU A 614 3.53 1.37 17.50
N VAL A 615 4.78 1.12 17.12
CA VAL A 615 5.27 1.40 15.76
C VAL A 615 4.51 0.54 14.76
N ALA A 616 4.36 -0.77 15.04
CA ALA A 616 3.56 -1.67 14.22
C ALA A 616 2.10 -1.19 14.06
N GLY A 617 1.46 -0.78 15.15
CA GLY A 617 0.09 -0.23 15.13
C GLY A 617 -0.02 1.06 14.32
N ILE A 618 0.96 1.95 14.39
CA ILE A 618 1.01 3.18 13.60
C ILE A 618 1.15 2.88 12.10
N LEU A 619 2.01 1.92 11.72
CA LEU A 619 2.17 1.49 10.31
C LEU A 619 0.86 0.90 9.75
N LEU A 620 0.15 0.10 10.55
CA LEU A 620 -1.15 -0.47 10.17
C LEU A 620 -2.22 0.63 10.03
N ALA A 621 -2.27 1.58 10.96
CA ALA A 621 -3.19 2.72 10.87
C ALA A 621 -2.93 3.57 9.60
N GLY A 622 -1.65 3.82 9.28
CA GLY A 622 -1.25 4.46 8.03
C GLY A 622 -1.69 3.67 6.80
N SER A 623 -1.51 2.35 6.81
CA SER A 623 -1.94 1.47 5.71
C SER A 623 -3.46 1.49 5.50
N VAL A 624 -4.27 1.53 6.58
CA VAL A 624 -5.73 1.69 6.49
C VAL A 624 -6.12 3.00 5.81
N ILE A 625 -5.45 4.12 6.12
CA ILE A 625 -5.66 5.41 5.44
C ILE A 625 -5.24 5.30 3.96
N GLY A 626 -4.10 4.65 3.69
CA GLY A 626 -3.60 4.32 2.37
C GLY A 626 -4.65 3.68 1.46
N VAL A 627 -5.28 2.64 1.99
CA VAL A 627 -6.33 1.88 1.33
C VAL A 627 -7.50 2.76 0.87
N VAL A 628 -7.88 3.79 1.66
CA VAL A 628 -8.98 4.70 1.33
C VAL A 628 -8.73 5.48 0.03
N TYR A 629 -7.60 6.18 -0.09
CA TYR A 629 -7.39 7.04 -1.27
C TYR A 629 -6.95 6.26 -2.50
N TYR A 630 -6.26 5.12 -2.36
CA TYR A 630 -5.91 4.29 -3.51
C TYR A 630 -7.15 3.61 -4.10
N THR A 631 -8.06 3.08 -3.27
CA THR A 631 -9.33 2.53 -3.79
C THR A 631 -10.23 3.59 -4.39
N ARG A 632 -10.21 4.84 -3.87
CA ARG A 632 -10.87 5.97 -4.53
C ARG A 632 -10.40 6.15 -5.98
N VAL A 633 -9.11 6.02 -6.25
CA VAL A 633 -8.57 6.12 -7.63
C VAL A 633 -8.98 4.92 -8.48
N ILE A 634 -8.83 3.69 -7.97
CA ILE A 634 -9.26 2.47 -8.70
C ILE A 634 -10.75 2.55 -9.03
N SER A 635 -11.58 2.94 -8.05
CA SER A 635 -13.02 3.11 -8.21
C SER A 635 -13.37 4.11 -9.29
N THR A 636 -12.66 5.24 -9.33
CA THR A 636 -12.85 6.27 -10.35
C THR A 636 -12.44 5.79 -11.74
N LEU A 637 -11.32 5.05 -11.86
CA LEU A 637 -10.82 4.56 -13.15
C LEU A 637 -11.70 3.46 -13.77
N PHE A 638 -12.20 2.52 -12.96
CA PHE A 638 -12.84 1.29 -13.45
C PHE A 638 -14.34 1.23 -13.26
N PHE A 639 -14.84 1.79 -12.16
CA PHE A 639 -16.23 1.62 -11.73
C PHE A 639 -17.06 2.88 -11.89
N LYS A 640 -16.61 3.87 -12.67
CA LYS A 640 -17.41 5.01 -13.10
C LYS A 640 -17.54 5.03 -14.64
N PRO A 641 -18.62 5.60 -15.19
CA PRO A 641 -18.76 5.72 -16.64
C PRO A 641 -17.68 6.64 -17.23
N TYR A 642 -17.22 6.30 -18.43
CA TYR A 642 -16.31 7.14 -19.19
C TYR A 642 -17.09 8.20 -19.95
N THR A 643 -16.80 9.48 -19.70
CA THR A 643 -17.42 10.64 -20.37
C THR A 643 -16.43 11.48 -21.17
N GLY A 644 -15.19 11.01 -21.29
CA GLY A 644 -14.11 11.70 -22.01
C GLY A 644 -14.18 11.56 -23.53
N GLN A 645 -13.18 12.10 -24.22
CA GLN A 645 -13.08 12.07 -25.67
C GLN A 645 -12.86 10.64 -26.20
N ALA A 646 -13.64 10.21 -27.20
CA ALA A 646 -13.52 8.88 -27.80
C ALA A 646 -12.16 8.62 -28.52
N SER A 647 -11.38 9.65 -28.80
CA SER A 647 -10.07 9.56 -29.47
C SER A 647 -8.93 9.09 -28.55
N VAL A 648 -9.15 9.01 -27.24
CA VAL A 648 -8.15 8.55 -26.28
C VAL A 648 -7.82 7.07 -26.53
N ARG A 649 -6.52 6.77 -26.61
CA ARG A 649 -5.99 5.42 -26.81
C ARG A 649 -4.92 5.12 -25.78
N GLU A 650 -4.55 3.84 -25.68
CA GLU A 650 -3.44 3.39 -24.84
C GLU A 650 -2.14 4.15 -25.05
N ALA A 651 -1.26 4.11 -24.04
CA ALA A 651 0.05 4.76 -24.09
C ALA A 651 0.92 4.20 -25.24
N PRO A 652 1.94 4.94 -25.72
CA PRO A 652 2.94 4.42 -26.64
C PRO A 652 3.59 3.11 -26.16
N VAL A 653 3.99 2.24 -27.09
CA VAL A 653 4.52 0.89 -26.79
C VAL A 653 5.69 0.93 -25.81
N SER A 654 6.64 1.85 -25.97
CA SER A 654 7.79 1.98 -25.06
C SER A 654 7.38 2.26 -23.61
N MET A 655 6.33 3.06 -23.40
CA MET A 655 5.76 3.31 -22.08
C MET A 655 5.03 2.08 -21.53
N LEU A 656 4.26 1.37 -22.37
CA LEU A 656 3.58 0.14 -21.98
C LEU A 656 4.59 -0.97 -21.59
N THR A 657 5.67 -1.12 -22.36
CA THR A 657 6.76 -2.07 -22.05
C THR A 657 7.41 -1.75 -20.72
N ALA A 658 7.79 -0.50 -20.48
CA ALA A 658 8.39 -0.08 -19.22
C ALA A 658 7.45 -0.34 -18.02
N MET A 659 6.17 0.01 -18.14
CA MET A 659 5.17 -0.27 -17.11
C MET A 659 4.93 -1.78 -16.91
N GLY A 660 4.91 -2.55 -17.99
CA GLY A 660 4.75 -4.01 -17.96
C GLY A 660 5.90 -4.71 -17.25
N VAL A 661 7.14 -4.29 -17.50
CA VAL A 661 8.32 -4.81 -16.79
C VAL A 661 8.23 -4.54 -15.29
N LEU A 662 7.87 -3.32 -14.88
CA LEU A 662 7.68 -3.01 -13.46
C LEU A 662 6.55 -3.82 -12.82
N ALA A 663 5.42 -3.98 -13.52
CA ALA A 663 4.30 -4.78 -13.04
C ALA A 663 4.70 -6.25 -12.86
N ALA A 664 5.47 -6.82 -13.81
CA ALA A 664 6.00 -8.16 -13.71
C ALA A 664 6.93 -8.32 -12.51
N LEU A 665 7.85 -7.37 -12.28
CA LEU A 665 8.76 -7.40 -11.12
C LEU A 665 8.02 -7.31 -9.78
N ILE A 666 6.91 -6.55 -9.69
CA ILE A 666 6.07 -6.48 -8.48
C ILE A 666 5.37 -7.82 -8.20
N VAL A 667 4.90 -8.51 -9.25
CA VAL A 667 4.29 -9.85 -9.11
C VAL A 667 5.36 -10.87 -8.73
N VAL A 668 6.49 -10.89 -9.43
CA VAL A 668 7.60 -11.81 -9.15
C VAL A 668 8.14 -11.60 -7.75
N GLY A 669 8.31 -10.37 -7.27
CA GLY A 669 8.74 -10.10 -5.91
C GLY A 669 7.75 -10.54 -4.83
N GLY A 670 6.47 -10.73 -5.17
CA GLY A 670 5.47 -11.26 -4.26
C GLY A 670 5.38 -12.79 -4.26
N VAL A 671 5.49 -13.41 -5.44
CA VAL A 671 5.47 -14.87 -5.60
C VAL A 671 6.82 -15.52 -5.24
N ALA A 672 7.92 -14.80 -5.47
CA ALA A 672 9.29 -15.24 -5.29
C ALA A 672 10.13 -14.16 -4.57
N PRO A 673 9.82 -13.84 -3.31
CA PRO A 673 10.50 -12.78 -2.55
C PRO A 673 11.99 -13.06 -2.30
N GLN A 674 12.43 -14.33 -2.40
CA GLN A 674 13.82 -14.74 -2.20
C GLN A 674 14.81 -14.00 -3.11
N PHE A 675 14.40 -13.62 -4.33
CA PHE A 675 15.28 -12.86 -5.24
C PHE A 675 15.61 -11.46 -4.68
N GLN A 676 14.67 -10.83 -3.98
CA GLN A 676 14.88 -9.53 -3.35
C GLN A 676 15.57 -9.68 -2.00
N LEU A 677 15.18 -10.69 -1.20
CA LEU A 677 15.82 -10.99 0.07
C LEU A 677 17.31 -11.33 -0.09
N ALA A 678 17.69 -12.07 -1.14
CA ALA A 678 19.09 -12.38 -1.44
C ALA A 678 19.95 -11.13 -1.74
N LEU A 679 19.33 -10.02 -2.16
CA LEU A 679 20.00 -8.74 -2.38
C LEU A 679 20.07 -7.90 -1.11
N VAL A 680 19.13 -8.08 -0.20
CA VAL A 680 18.95 -7.24 0.98
C VAL A 680 19.63 -7.82 2.23
N ALA A 681 19.48 -9.13 2.47
CA ALA A 681 20.03 -9.80 3.65
C ALA A 681 21.54 -9.56 3.87
N PRO A 682 22.40 -9.57 2.83
CA PRO A 682 23.82 -9.29 3.01
C PRO A 682 24.11 -7.87 3.54
N VAL A 683 23.18 -6.93 3.36
CA VAL A 683 23.29 -5.58 3.93
C VAL A 683 22.95 -5.60 5.42
N GLY A 684 21.88 -6.27 5.81
CA GLY A 684 21.54 -6.48 7.22
C GLY A 684 22.65 -7.19 7.97
N ASP A 685 23.23 -8.25 7.38
CA ASP A 685 24.34 -9.00 7.94
C ASP A 685 25.58 -8.12 8.15
N ALA A 686 25.92 -7.28 7.16
CA ALA A 686 27.06 -6.36 7.27
C ALA A 686 26.87 -5.32 8.39
N ILE A 687 25.66 -4.77 8.52
CA ILE A 687 25.34 -3.80 9.58
C ILE A 687 25.29 -4.47 10.96
N ALA A 688 24.75 -5.69 11.04
CA ALA A 688 24.73 -6.48 12.26
C ALA A 688 26.15 -6.81 12.72
N ALA A 689 26.99 -7.31 11.82
CA ALA A 689 28.39 -7.64 12.09
C ALA A 689 29.17 -6.40 12.57
N ARG A 690 28.99 -5.26 11.91
CA ARG A 690 29.60 -3.98 12.32
C ARG A 690 29.20 -3.57 13.74
N SER A 691 28.00 -3.97 14.17
CA SER A 691 27.43 -3.61 15.47
C SER A 691 27.61 -4.69 16.54
N GLY A 692 28.37 -5.76 16.25
CA GLY A 692 28.52 -6.90 17.15
C GLY A 692 27.23 -7.70 17.38
N LEU A 693 26.24 -7.55 16.50
CA LEU A 693 24.97 -8.28 16.54
C LEU A 693 25.03 -9.51 15.66
N ALA A 694 24.26 -10.54 16.03
CA ALA A 694 24.07 -11.70 15.17
C ALA A 694 23.24 -11.33 13.92
N PRO A 695 23.52 -11.96 12.76
CA PRO A 695 22.66 -11.93 11.59
C PRO A 695 21.18 -12.21 11.91
N ALA A 696 20.27 -11.60 11.17
CA ALA A 696 18.85 -11.88 11.33
C ALA A 696 18.51 -13.25 10.76
N VAL A 697 17.69 -14.02 11.47
CA VAL A 697 17.00 -15.17 10.88
C VAL A 697 15.77 -14.65 10.15
N LEU A 698 15.83 -14.65 8.82
CA LEU A 698 14.70 -14.24 7.99
C LEU A 698 13.63 -15.33 8.00
N PRO A 699 12.36 -14.98 8.28
CA PRO A 699 11.27 -15.94 8.17
C PRO A 699 11.01 -16.33 6.72
N ASP A 700 10.53 -17.56 6.49
CA ASP A 700 10.06 -17.98 5.18
C ASP A 700 8.72 -17.30 4.86
N LEU A 701 8.76 -16.31 3.98
CA LEU A 701 7.60 -15.52 3.55
C LEU A 701 7.12 -15.93 2.16
N ILE A 702 7.22 -17.22 1.82
CA ILE A 702 6.71 -17.75 0.55
C ILE A 702 5.25 -18.20 0.71
N MET A 703 4.38 -17.69 -0.17
CA MET A 703 3.01 -18.17 -0.25
C MET A 703 2.98 -19.58 -0.85
N ALA A 704 2.62 -20.58 -0.04
CA ALA A 704 2.52 -21.98 -0.44
C ALA A 704 1.18 -22.27 -1.12
N TRP A 705 1.14 -22.12 -2.45
CA TRP A 705 -0.07 -22.32 -3.25
C TRP A 705 -0.45 -23.81 -3.38
N PRO A 706 -1.56 -24.30 -2.78
CA PRO A 706 -2.07 -25.63 -3.09
C PRO A 706 -2.56 -25.69 -4.55
N ALA A 707 -2.58 -26.87 -5.14
CA ALA A 707 -2.97 -27.06 -6.53
C ALA A 707 -4.38 -26.53 -6.81
N SER A 708 -5.30 -26.68 -5.85
CA SER A 708 -6.68 -26.21 -5.92
C SER A 708 -6.77 -24.67 -5.99
N ALA A 709 -6.02 -23.94 -5.15
CA ALA A 709 -5.97 -22.48 -5.18
C ALA A 709 -5.24 -21.96 -6.43
N ALA A 710 -4.11 -22.57 -6.81
CA ALA A 710 -3.36 -22.20 -8.00
C ALA A 710 -4.20 -22.39 -9.28
N LEU A 711 -4.87 -23.54 -9.41
CA LEU A 711 -5.78 -23.84 -10.51
C LEU A 711 -6.91 -22.81 -10.58
N THR A 712 -7.47 -22.43 -9.45
CA THR A 712 -8.56 -21.45 -9.39
C THR A 712 -8.08 -20.04 -9.76
N MET A 713 -6.88 -19.63 -9.31
CA MET A 713 -6.26 -18.35 -9.67
C MET A 713 -5.92 -18.29 -11.17
N ILE A 714 -5.32 -19.34 -11.73
CA ILE A 714 -5.04 -19.47 -13.17
C ILE A 714 -6.37 -19.46 -13.95
N GLY A 715 -7.38 -20.16 -13.44
CA GLY A 715 -8.74 -20.17 -13.99
C GLY A 715 -9.37 -18.77 -14.03
N ALA A 716 -9.18 -17.96 -12.98
CA ALA A 716 -9.64 -16.56 -12.96
C ALA A 716 -9.03 -15.75 -14.10
N ILE A 717 -7.71 -15.88 -14.30
CA ILE A 717 -6.99 -15.21 -15.39
C ILE A 717 -7.48 -15.72 -16.75
N ALA A 718 -7.62 -17.04 -16.92
CA ALA A 718 -8.10 -17.66 -18.15
C ALA A 718 -9.52 -17.20 -18.51
N VAL A 719 -10.41 -17.08 -17.52
CA VAL A 719 -11.78 -16.57 -17.71
C VAL A 719 -11.79 -15.13 -18.21
N LEU A 720 -10.90 -14.26 -17.71
CA LEU A 720 -10.75 -12.89 -18.25
C LEU A 720 -10.32 -12.91 -19.71
N PHE A 721 -9.33 -13.73 -20.06
CA PHE A 721 -8.82 -13.82 -21.42
C PHE A 721 -9.84 -14.40 -22.39
N VAL A 722 -10.44 -15.55 -22.08
CA VAL A 722 -11.49 -16.20 -22.89
C VAL A 722 -12.69 -15.28 -23.03
N GLY A 723 -13.06 -14.57 -21.97
CA GLY A 723 -14.19 -13.64 -21.96
C GLY A 723 -14.04 -12.43 -22.90
N ARG A 724 -12.82 -12.11 -23.36
CA ARG A 724 -12.61 -11.11 -24.42
C ARG A 724 -13.13 -11.57 -25.78
N PHE A 725 -13.19 -12.89 -25.99
CA PHE A 725 -13.61 -13.50 -27.26
C PHE A 725 -15.01 -14.13 -27.16
N SER A 726 -15.36 -14.75 -26.03
CA SER A 726 -16.65 -15.41 -25.85
C SER A 726 -17.10 -15.46 -24.38
N VAL A 727 -18.17 -14.72 -24.08
CA VAL A 727 -18.79 -14.70 -22.75
C VAL A 727 -19.38 -16.06 -22.34
N PRO A 728 -20.09 -16.81 -23.21
CA PRO A 728 -20.60 -18.14 -22.85
C PRO A 728 -19.50 -19.15 -22.48
N TRP A 729 -18.38 -19.15 -23.20
CA TRP A 729 -17.24 -20.02 -22.86
C TRP A 729 -16.56 -19.60 -21.58
N ALA A 730 -16.46 -18.29 -21.31
CA ALA A 730 -15.98 -17.79 -20.03
C ALA A 730 -16.86 -18.26 -18.86
N GLY A 731 -18.19 -18.25 -19.04
CA GLY A 731 -19.14 -18.78 -18.06
C GLY A 731 -18.99 -20.29 -17.82
N ARG A 732 -18.86 -21.10 -18.88
CA ARG A 732 -18.62 -22.55 -18.76
C ARG A 732 -17.30 -22.85 -18.05
N LEU A 733 -16.25 -22.13 -18.42
CA LEU A 733 -14.93 -22.26 -17.79
C LEU A 733 -15.01 -21.87 -16.31
N ALA A 734 -15.73 -20.81 -15.98
CA ALA A 734 -15.91 -20.38 -14.60
C ALA A 734 -16.60 -21.46 -13.73
N VAL A 735 -17.51 -22.26 -14.29
CA VAL A 735 -18.12 -23.41 -13.60
C VAL A 735 -17.16 -24.60 -13.53
N ALA A 736 -16.43 -24.88 -14.61
CA ALA A 736 -15.51 -26.01 -14.68
C ALA A 736 -14.33 -25.88 -13.71
N VAL A 737 -13.84 -24.67 -13.45
CA VAL A 737 -12.66 -24.42 -12.59
C VAL A 737 -12.89 -24.87 -11.14
N PRO A 738 -13.95 -24.47 -10.42
CA PRO A 738 -14.23 -24.98 -9.07
C PRO A 738 -14.51 -26.49 -9.05
N VAL A 739 -15.11 -27.06 -10.10
CA VAL A 739 -15.29 -28.52 -10.21
C VAL A 739 -13.94 -29.23 -10.29
N ALA A 740 -13.01 -28.72 -11.11
CA ALA A 740 -11.65 -29.25 -11.18
C ALA A 740 -10.87 -29.00 -9.88
N ALA A 741 -11.18 -27.93 -9.13
CA ALA A 741 -10.59 -27.69 -7.82
C ALA A 741 -10.99 -28.76 -6.79
N ILE A 742 -12.19 -29.34 -6.87
CA ILE A 742 -12.59 -30.50 -6.04
C ILE A 742 -11.63 -31.67 -6.27
N VAL A 743 -11.35 -31.99 -7.54
CA VAL A 743 -10.41 -33.07 -7.90
C VAL A 743 -9.01 -32.76 -7.36
N ALA A 744 -8.55 -31.51 -7.48
CA ALA A 744 -7.27 -31.09 -6.94
C ALA A 744 -7.18 -31.19 -5.41
N VAL A 745 -8.25 -30.83 -4.68
CA VAL A 745 -8.35 -31.00 -3.22
C VAL A 745 -8.24 -32.49 -2.85
N LEU A 746 -8.97 -33.36 -3.53
CA LEU A 746 -8.93 -34.81 -3.27
C LEU A 746 -7.57 -35.43 -3.63
N ALA A 747 -6.94 -34.98 -4.72
CA ALA A 747 -5.61 -35.43 -5.12
C ALA A 747 -4.51 -35.01 -4.14
N GLN A 748 -4.73 -33.91 -3.39
CA GLN A 748 -3.82 -33.41 -2.35
C GLN A 748 -4.40 -33.61 -0.93
N SER A 749 -5.26 -34.61 -0.72
CA SER A 749 -5.97 -34.82 0.55
C SER A 749 -5.03 -34.91 1.75
N GLY A 750 -3.85 -35.52 1.60
CA GLY A 750 -2.84 -35.61 2.66
C GLY A 750 -2.20 -34.28 3.10
N ARG A 751 -2.47 -33.16 2.41
CA ARG A 751 -2.07 -31.81 2.84
C ARG A 751 -3.01 -31.22 3.90
N TYR A 752 -4.23 -31.75 4.00
CA TYR A 752 -5.30 -31.19 4.81
C TYR A 752 -5.55 -32.08 6.03
N ASP A 753 -5.79 -31.46 7.19
CA ASP A 753 -6.55 -32.13 8.27
C ASP A 753 -8.01 -32.32 7.85
N LEU A 754 -8.76 -33.18 8.55
CA LEU A 754 -10.11 -33.55 8.12
C LEU A 754 -11.10 -32.37 8.15
N LEU A 755 -10.94 -31.44 9.10
CA LEU A 755 -11.74 -30.21 9.18
C LEU A 755 -11.49 -29.31 7.97
N SER A 756 -10.22 -29.08 7.63
CA SER A 756 -9.79 -28.28 6.48
C SER A 756 -10.16 -28.92 5.14
N LEU A 757 -10.02 -30.24 5.03
CA LEU A 757 -10.39 -31.01 3.83
C LEU A 757 -11.89 -30.88 3.57
N SER A 758 -12.70 -31.11 4.60
CA SER A 758 -14.16 -31.01 4.52
C SER A 758 -14.59 -29.61 4.09
N PHE A 759 -13.99 -28.57 4.68
CA PHE A 759 -14.31 -27.20 4.32
C PHE A 759 -13.85 -26.83 2.90
N ALA A 760 -12.68 -27.30 2.45
CA ALA A 760 -12.18 -27.08 1.09
C ALA A 760 -13.12 -27.69 0.02
N LEU A 761 -13.65 -28.89 0.26
CA LEU A 761 -14.62 -29.53 -0.64
C LEU A 761 -15.93 -28.73 -0.70
N LEU A 762 -16.41 -28.21 0.43
CA LEU A 762 -17.60 -27.36 0.49
C LEU A 762 -17.39 -26.02 -0.22
N ILE A 763 -16.22 -25.38 -0.04
CA ILE A 763 -15.82 -24.13 -0.72
C ILE A 763 -15.92 -24.30 -2.25
N ALA A 764 -15.34 -25.37 -2.77
CA ALA A 764 -15.30 -25.64 -4.21
C ALA A 764 -16.68 -26.07 -4.76
N GLY A 765 -17.39 -26.95 -4.04
CA GLY A 765 -18.72 -27.44 -4.43
C GLY A 765 -19.79 -26.35 -4.46
N VAL A 766 -19.91 -25.58 -3.38
CA VAL A 766 -20.84 -24.44 -3.31
C VAL A 766 -20.43 -23.34 -4.31
N GLY A 767 -19.12 -23.18 -4.55
CA GLY A 767 -18.59 -22.26 -5.55
C GLY A 767 -19.00 -22.63 -6.98
N ALA A 768 -18.93 -23.91 -7.34
CA ALA A 768 -19.37 -24.42 -8.65
C ALA A 768 -20.86 -24.15 -8.88
N LEU A 769 -21.69 -24.41 -7.88
CA LEU A 769 -23.14 -24.21 -7.94
C LEU A 769 -23.51 -22.72 -8.05
N ASN A 770 -22.85 -21.85 -7.27
CA ASN A 770 -23.01 -20.42 -7.40
C ASN A 770 -22.60 -19.90 -8.77
N MET A 771 -21.50 -20.41 -9.33
CA MET A 771 -21.06 -20.01 -10.65
C MET A 771 -22.03 -20.47 -11.74
N LEU A 772 -22.56 -21.69 -11.62
CA LEU A 772 -23.58 -22.22 -12.54
C LEU A 772 -24.83 -21.32 -12.51
N HIS A 773 -25.29 -20.95 -11.31
CA HIS A 773 -26.40 -20.02 -11.16
C HIS A 773 -26.06 -18.63 -11.74
N ALA A 774 -24.84 -18.14 -11.51
CA ALA A 774 -24.38 -16.83 -11.99
C ALA A 774 -24.38 -16.72 -13.53
N THR A 775 -24.17 -17.82 -14.26
CA THR A 775 -24.22 -17.81 -15.74
C THR A 775 -25.56 -17.34 -16.29
N SER A 776 -26.66 -17.72 -15.66
CA SER A 776 -28.01 -17.29 -16.06
C SER A 776 -28.40 -15.97 -15.38
N TYR A 777 -27.97 -15.75 -14.14
CA TYR A 777 -28.27 -14.52 -13.39
C TYR A 777 -27.70 -13.28 -14.09
N LEU A 778 -26.46 -13.39 -14.59
CA LEU A 778 -25.76 -12.29 -15.24
C LEU A 778 -25.93 -12.25 -16.75
N ALA A 779 -26.76 -13.10 -17.36
CA ALA A 779 -26.86 -13.23 -18.82
C ALA A 779 -27.11 -11.89 -19.54
N HIS A 780 -27.85 -10.98 -18.88
CA HIS A 780 -28.15 -9.63 -19.39
C HIS A 780 -27.33 -8.51 -18.72
N ASN A 781 -26.38 -8.85 -17.85
CA ASN A 781 -25.53 -7.89 -17.15
C ASN A 781 -24.22 -7.63 -17.93
N HIS A 782 -23.56 -6.53 -17.59
CA HIS A 782 -22.32 -6.08 -18.19
C HIS A 782 -21.09 -6.78 -17.58
N ALA A 783 -19.99 -6.83 -18.33
CA ALA A 783 -18.67 -7.26 -17.82
C ALA A 783 -18.66 -8.62 -17.08
N GLN A 784 -19.45 -9.60 -17.54
CA GLN A 784 -19.58 -10.93 -16.91
C GLN A 784 -18.23 -11.64 -16.67
N PRO A 785 -17.26 -11.64 -17.61
CA PRO A 785 -15.96 -12.26 -17.37
C PRO A 785 -15.18 -11.67 -16.19
N ARG A 786 -15.32 -10.35 -15.97
CA ARG A 786 -14.71 -9.67 -14.82
C ARG A 786 -15.28 -10.20 -13.50
N PHE A 787 -16.60 -10.34 -13.43
CA PHE A 787 -17.26 -10.90 -12.25
C PHE A 787 -16.79 -12.32 -11.98
N TYR A 788 -16.82 -13.20 -13.00
CA TYR A 788 -16.41 -14.59 -12.86
C TYR A 788 -14.97 -14.71 -12.37
N ALA A 789 -14.06 -13.93 -12.93
CA ALA A 789 -12.66 -13.94 -12.53
C ALA A 789 -12.45 -13.51 -11.09
N VAL A 790 -13.05 -12.38 -10.69
CA VAL A 790 -12.93 -11.87 -9.31
C VAL A 790 -13.53 -12.86 -8.30
N PHE A 791 -14.64 -13.50 -8.66
CA PHE A 791 -15.25 -14.55 -7.84
C PHE A 791 -14.32 -15.78 -7.70
N LEU A 792 -13.66 -16.20 -8.79
CA LEU A 792 -12.66 -17.28 -8.73
C LEU A 792 -11.44 -16.90 -7.88
N VAL A 793 -10.97 -15.65 -7.92
CA VAL A 793 -9.89 -15.18 -7.01
C VAL A 793 -10.31 -15.34 -5.54
N MET A 794 -11.56 -15.01 -5.21
CA MET A 794 -12.09 -15.21 -3.86
C MET A 794 -12.12 -16.69 -3.47
N ILE A 795 -12.55 -17.60 -4.36
CA ILE A 795 -12.49 -19.05 -4.13
C ILE A 795 -11.03 -19.52 -3.95
N ALA A 796 -10.10 -19.01 -4.76
CA ALA A 796 -8.68 -19.35 -4.65
C ALA A 796 -8.11 -18.96 -3.28
N GLY A 797 -8.48 -17.78 -2.76
CA GLY A 797 -8.12 -17.36 -1.41
C GLY A 797 -8.67 -18.29 -0.33
N LEU A 798 -9.94 -18.69 -0.43
CA LEU A 798 -10.56 -19.63 0.53
C LEU A 798 -9.92 -21.02 0.49
N LEU A 799 -9.61 -21.55 -0.70
CA LEU A 799 -8.94 -22.86 -0.85
C LEU A 799 -7.48 -22.82 -0.37
N GLY A 800 -6.80 -21.68 -0.54
CA GLY A 800 -5.47 -21.48 0.00
C GLY A 800 -5.46 -21.40 1.52
N LEU A 801 -6.47 -20.72 2.09
CA LEU A 801 -6.64 -20.59 3.53
C LEU A 801 -6.77 -21.95 4.23
N THR A 802 -7.55 -22.88 3.65
CA THR A 802 -7.73 -24.22 4.22
C THR A 802 -6.49 -25.10 4.10
N ALA A 803 -5.61 -24.82 3.13
CA ALA A 803 -4.37 -25.57 2.91
C ALA A 803 -3.13 -24.91 3.53
N ALA A 804 -3.33 -23.86 4.35
CA ALA A 804 -2.26 -23.06 4.92
C ALA A 804 -1.45 -23.92 5.92
N PRO A 805 -0.12 -24.03 5.75
CA PRO A 805 0.73 -24.80 6.67
C PRO A 805 1.16 -24.01 7.92
N ASP A 806 1.04 -22.68 7.88
CA ASP A 806 1.55 -21.75 8.89
C ASP A 806 0.67 -20.48 8.99
N LEU A 807 0.94 -19.65 10.00
CA LEU A 807 0.18 -18.42 10.24
C LEU A 807 0.39 -17.33 9.17
N PHE A 808 1.54 -17.28 8.52
CA PHE A 808 1.80 -16.30 7.45
C PHE A 808 0.92 -16.62 6.23
N ASN A 809 0.94 -17.87 5.78
CA ASN A 809 0.12 -18.38 4.70
C ASN A 809 -1.37 -18.27 5.03
N PHE A 810 -1.76 -18.58 6.27
CA PHE A 810 -3.12 -18.38 6.75
C PHE A 810 -3.55 -16.92 6.57
N PHE A 811 -2.74 -15.97 7.04
CA PHE A 811 -3.05 -14.54 6.91
C PHE A 811 -3.03 -14.06 5.45
N ALA A 812 -2.07 -14.52 4.65
CA ALA A 812 -1.94 -14.12 3.25
C ALA A 812 -3.17 -14.55 2.42
N PHE A 813 -3.62 -15.79 2.60
CA PHE A 813 -4.84 -16.26 1.93
C PHE A 813 -6.10 -15.64 2.53
N TRP A 814 -6.10 -15.31 3.82
CA TRP A 814 -7.17 -14.56 4.46
C TRP A 814 -7.36 -13.17 3.82
N GLU A 815 -6.27 -12.45 3.59
CA GLU A 815 -6.32 -11.17 2.88
C GLU A 815 -6.73 -11.34 1.42
N LEU A 816 -6.21 -12.37 0.72
CA LEU A 816 -6.54 -12.61 -0.68
C LEU A 816 -8.05 -12.85 -0.89
N MET A 817 -8.69 -13.65 -0.02
CA MET A 817 -10.13 -13.90 -0.13
C MET A 817 -10.98 -12.67 0.24
N SER A 818 -10.50 -11.82 1.16
CA SER A 818 -11.37 -10.87 1.87
C SER A 818 -11.17 -9.40 1.47
N ALA A 819 -10.03 -9.04 0.89
CA ALA A 819 -9.65 -7.66 0.61
C ALA A 819 -10.19 -7.21 -0.76
N TRP A 820 -9.33 -7.17 -1.78
CA TRP A 820 -9.63 -6.51 -3.04
C TRP A 820 -10.57 -7.32 -3.96
N ALA A 821 -10.52 -8.65 -3.91
CA ALA A 821 -11.39 -9.51 -4.71
C ALA A 821 -12.85 -9.36 -4.27
N LEU A 822 -13.11 -9.43 -2.97
CA LEU A 822 -14.45 -9.26 -2.41
C LEU A 822 -15.02 -7.86 -2.70
N TRP A 823 -14.21 -6.82 -2.54
CA TRP A 823 -14.59 -5.45 -2.91
C TRP A 823 -15.01 -5.34 -4.38
N ALA A 824 -14.19 -5.85 -5.30
CA ALA A 824 -14.48 -5.79 -6.73
C ALA A 824 -15.73 -6.61 -7.12
N ALA A 825 -16.03 -7.70 -6.41
CA ALA A 825 -17.24 -8.49 -6.61
C ALA A 825 -18.51 -7.73 -6.17
N ILE A 826 -18.46 -7.02 -5.04
CA ILE A 826 -19.59 -6.26 -4.50
C ILE A 826 -19.91 -5.04 -5.39
N VAL A 827 -18.88 -4.35 -5.89
CA VAL A 827 -19.03 -3.14 -6.71
C VAL A 827 -19.46 -3.45 -8.16
N HIS A 828 -19.65 -4.72 -8.53
CA HIS A 828 -19.93 -5.16 -9.90
C HIS A 828 -21.05 -4.40 -10.61
N GLU A 829 -22.15 -4.08 -9.93
CA GLU A 829 -23.29 -3.35 -10.52
C GLU A 829 -22.95 -1.90 -10.88
N GLU A 830 -21.85 -1.35 -10.35
CA GLU A 830 -21.38 0.02 -10.61
C GLU A 830 -22.45 1.10 -10.36
N THR A 831 -23.36 0.86 -9.41
CA THR A 831 -24.26 1.90 -8.88
C THR A 831 -23.56 2.71 -7.79
N ASP A 832 -24.04 3.93 -7.51
CA ASP A 832 -23.49 4.73 -6.41
C ASP A 832 -23.64 4.03 -5.06
N GLU A 833 -24.75 3.32 -4.88
CA GLU A 833 -24.98 2.48 -3.71
C GLU A 833 -23.99 1.32 -3.64
N ALA A 834 -23.80 0.54 -4.72
CA ALA A 834 -22.85 -0.57 -4.73
C ALA A 834 -21.41 -0.11 -4.45
N ARG A 835 -20.98 1.04 -5.01
CA ARG A 835 -19.67 1.64 -4.74
C ARG A 835 -19.53 2.04 -3.27
N ARG A 836 -20.53 2.74 -2.71
CA ARG A 836 -20.50 3.22 -1.32
C ARG A 836 -20.49 2.04 -0.34
N GLU A 837 -21.40 1.09 -0.52
CA GLU A 837 -21.54 -0.05 0.39
C GLU A 837 -20.36 -1.02 0.25
N GLY A 838 -19.86 -1.24 -0.98
CA GLY A 838 -18.65 -2.04 -1.22
C GLY A 838 -17.42 -1.44 -0.56
N PHE A 839 -17.23 -0.12 -0.69
CA PHE A 839 -16.14 0.59 -0.02
C PHE A 839 -16.25 0.50 1.52
N LYS A 840 -17.46 0.72 2.07
CA LYS A 840 -17.73 0.58 3.51
C LYS A 840 -17.32 -0.80 4.03
N TYR A 841 -17.76 -1.85 3.35
CA TYR A 841 -17.48 -3.24 3.73
C TYR A 841 -16.00 -3.60 3.61
N PHE A 842 -15.35 -3.13 2.55
CA PHE A 842 -13.91 -3.32 2.35
C PHE A 842 -13.07 -2.64 3.42
N LEU A 843 -13.40 -1.40 3.79
CA LEU A 843 -12.71 -0.68 4.86
C LEU A 843 -12.84 -1.41 6.20
N PHE A 844 -14.05 -1.87 6.54
CA PHE A 844 -14.28 -2.62 7.78
C PHE A 844 -13.47 -3.92 7.82
N ASN A 845 -13.46 -4.68 6.72
CA ASN A 845 -12.64 -5.89 6.61
C ASN A 845 -11.15 -5.61 6.78
N THR A 846 -10.65 -4.51 6.20
CA THR A 846 -9.23 -4.10 6.32
C THR A 846 -8.85 -3.75 7.76
N VAL A 847 -9.77 -3.16 8.53
CA VAL A 847 -9.55 -2.90 9.96
C VAL A 847 -9.48 -4.20 10.75
N GLY A 848 -10.41 -5.14 10.53
CA GLY A 848 -10.38 -6.46 11.17
C GLY A 848 -9.11 -7.25 10.82
N ALA A 849 -8.71 -7.21 9.55
CA ALA A 849 -7.45 -7.76 9.05
C ALA A 849 -6.22 -7.16 9.75
N SER A 850 -6.22 -5.85 10.04
CA SER A 850 -5.11 -5.19 10.72
C SER A 850 -4.93 -5.70 12.15
N PHE A 851 -6.01 -5.95 12.88
CA PHE A 851 -5.95 -6.59 14.19
C PHE A 851 -5.42 -8.03 14.10
N LEU A 852 -5.94 -8.81 13.15
CA LEU A 852 -5.46 -10.17 12.89
C LEU A 852 -3.96 -10.19 12.57
N PHE A 853 -3.51 -9.28 11.70
CA PHE A 853 -2.12 -9.16 11.27
C PHE A 853 -1.18 -8.84 12.43
N LEU A 854 -1.54 -7.85 13.26
CA LEU A 854 -0.77 -7.50 14.45
C LEU A 854 -0.74 -8.69 15.44
N GLY A 855 -1.87 -9.34 15.67
CA GLY A 855 -1.95 -10.52 16.54
C GLY A 855 -1.06 -11.67 16.05
N VAL A 856 -1.12 -12.00 14.76
CA VAL A 856 -0.30 -13.05 14.13
C VAL A 856 1.19 -12.75 14.24
N THR A 857 1.61 -11.54 13.90
CA THR A 857 3.04 -11.16 13.95
C THR A 857 3.56 -11.07 15.37
N MET A 858 2.78 -10.56 16.33
CA MET A 858 3.11 -10.58 17.76
C MET A 858 3.26 -12.01 18.28
N LEU A 859 2.36 -12.91 17.91
CA LEU A 859 2.41 -14.31 18.34
C LEU A 859 3.65 -15.02 17.79
N ALA A 860 3.88 -14.92 16.48
CA ALA A 860 5.03 -15.52 15.83
C ALA A 860 6.36 -14.93 16.33
N ALA A 861 6.41 -13.63 16.62
CA ALA A 861 7.59 -12.99 17.21
C ALA A 861 7.93 -13.58 18.60
N ARG A 862 6.92 -13.90 19.41
CA ARG A 862 7.16 -14.50 20.74
C ARG A 862 7.41 -16.00 20.68
N ALA A 863 6.80 -16.69 19.73
CA ALA A 863 6.98 -18.12 19.53
C ALA A 863 8.27 -18.48 18.77
N GLY A 864 8.84 -17.54 18.00
CA GLY A 864 10.02 -17.77 17.16
C GLY A 864 9.73 -18.53 15.86
N THR A 865 8.46 -18.80 15.54
CA THR A 865 8.04 -19.53 14.34
C THR A 865 6.64 -19.13 13.89
N PHE A 866 6.36 -19.26 12.59
CA PHE A 866 5.02 -19.16 12.02
C PHE A 866 4.33 -20.53 11.89
N GLU A 867 5.09 -21.62 11.96
CA GLU A 867 4.59 -22.98 11.75
C GLU A 867 3.62 -23.39 12.85
N PHE A 868 2.51 -24.02 12.45
CA PHE A 868 1.49 -24.45 13.40
C PHE A 868 2.00 -25.44 14.45
N ALA A 869 2.88 -26.37 14.07
CA ALA A 869 3.44 -27.36 14.99
C ALA A 869 4.26 -26.67 16.10
N GLY A 870 5.21 -25.80 15.72
CA GLY A 870 6.05 -25.11 16.69
C GLY A 870 5.31 -24.07 17.55
N LEU A 871 4.22 -23.48 17.03
CA LEU A 871 3.38 -22.55 17.81
C LEU A 871 2.74 -23.22 19.02
N LYS A 872 2.19 -24.43 18.86
CA LYS A 872 1.56 -25.17 19.95
C LYS A 872 2.52 -25.36 21.13
N ASP A 873 3.73 -25.80 20.83
CA ASP A 873 4.75 -26.10 21.83
C ASP A 873 5.28 -24.82 22.50
N ALA A 874 5.50 -23.76 21.72
CA ALA A 874 5.93 -22.47 22.26
C ALA A 874 4.88 -21.86 23.21
N LEU A 875 3.59 -21.86 22.83
CA LEU A 875 2.53 -21.24 23.62
C LEU A 875 2.26 -21.96 24.95
N ALA A 876 2.53 -23.27 25.03
CA ALA A 876 2.44 -24.02 26.27
C ALA A 876 3.40 -23.51 27.36
N SER A 877 4.57 -23.00 26.96
CA SER A 877 5.62 -22.55 27.89
C SER A 877 5.58 -21.04 28.19
N LEU A 878 5.18 -20.21 27.22
CA LEU A 878 5.23 -18.75 27.34
C LEU A 878 4.29 -18.19 28.43
N PRO A 879 4.63 -17.09 29.13
CA PRO A 879 3.76 -16.49 30.16
C PRO A 879 2.43 -15.97 29.59
N VAL A 880 1.34 -16.10 30.36
CA VAL A 880 -0.02 -15.67 29.95
C VAL A 880 -0.08 -14.20 29.52
N ALA A 881 0.61 -13.31 30.25
CA ALA A 881 0.65 -11.89 29.92
C ALA A 881 1.25 -11.59 28.53
N VAL A 882 2.08 -12.49 28.01
CA VAL A 882 2.72 -12.36 26.69
C VAL A 882 1.81 -12.90 25.57
N ILE A 883 1.08 -13.98 25.83
CA ILE A 883 0.26 -14.68 24.83
C ILE A 883 -1.18 -14.18 24.75
N LEU A 884 -1.73 -13.60 25.82
CA LEU A 884 -3.12 -13.13 25.85
C LEU A 884 -3.37 -11.97 24.86
N PRO A 885 -2.57 -10.88 24.82
CA PRO A 885 -2.79 -9.79 23.87
C PRO A 885 -2.80 -10.21 22.39
N PRO A 886 -1.81 -10.99 21.88
CA PRO A 886 -1.84 -11.41 20.47
C PRO A 886 -3.02 -12.33 20.15
N ILE A 887 -3.38 -13.27 21.03
CA ILE A 887 -4.55 -14.15 20.83
C ILE A 887 -5.84 -13.33 20.83
N ALA A 888 -5.98 -12.35 21.73
CA ALA A 888 -7.14 -11.46 21.75
C ALA A 888 -7.28 -10.66 20.45
N LEU A 889 -6.17 -10.16 19.89
CA LEU A 889 -6.16 -9.46 18.60
C LEU A 889 -6.51 -10.37 17.41
N VAL A 890 -5.99 -11.61 17.40
CA VAL A 890 -6.36 -12.63 16.41
C VAL A 890 -7.86 -12.90 16.47
N LEU A 891 -8.40 -13.20 17.66
CA LEU A 891 -9.82 -13.49 17.85
C LEU A 891 -10.70 -12.29 17.50
N LEU A 892 -10.28 -11.08 17.85
CA LEU A 892 -10.99 -9.85 17.48
C LEU A 892 -11.11 -9.72 15.95
N GLY A 893 -10.02 -9.93 15.21
CA GLY A 893 -10.03 -9.91 13.75
C GLY A 893 -10.96 -10.97 13.13
N LEU A 894 -10.99 -12.18 13.69
CA LEU A 894 -11.86 -13.27 13.25
C LEU A 894 -13.34 -13.03 13.56
N VAL A 895 -13.64 -12.53 14.77
CA VAL A 895 -15.01 -12.22 15.22
C VAL A 895 -15.61 -11.06 14.44
N MET A 896 -14.80 -10.02 14.13
CA MET A 896 -15.23 -8.94 13.24
C MET A 896 -15.64 -9.46 11.86
N LYS A 897 -15.00 -10.52 11.36
CA LYS A 897 -15.39 -11.14 10.09
C LYS A 897 -16.72 -11.92 10.18
N ALA A 898 -17.04 -12.46 11.35
CA ALA A 898 -18.26 -13.22 11.59
C ALA A 898 -19.51 -12.35 11.80
N ALA A 899 -19.40 -11.01 11.70
CA ALA A 899 -20.50 -10.05 11.87
C ALA A 899 -21.15 -10.07 13.28
N MET A 900 -20.33 -10.13 14.33
CA MET A 900 -20.79 -10.22 15.73
C MET A 900 -20.78 -8.85 16.44
N LEU A 901 -21.71 -8.63 17.37
CA LEU A 901 -21.71 -7.45 18.27
C LEU A 901 -20.43 -7.40 19.15
N PRO A 902 -19.98 -6.24 19.67
CA PRO A 902 -20.69 -4.95 19.82
C PRO A 902 -20.50 -3.94 18.69
N ALA A 903 -19.74 -4.25 17.62
CA ALA A 903 -19.58 -3.33 16.50
C ALA A 903 -20.85 -3.26 15.63
N ARG A 904 -21.10 -2.11 14.99
CA ARG A 904 -22.21 -1.80 14.08
C ARG A 904 -22.44 -2.92 13.05
N ILE A 905 -23.42 -3.81 13.29
CA ILE A 905 -23.72 -4.98 12.42
C ILE A 905 -23.98 -4.54 10.97
N ASP A 906 -24.56 -3.36 10.76
CA ASP A 906 -24.82 -2.75 9.45
C ASP A 906 -23.56 -2.46 8.62
N TYR A 907 -22.38 -2.43 9.25
CA TYR A 907 -21.08 -2.30 8.59
C TYR A 907 -20.40 -3.66 8.36
N GLN A 908 -20.68 -4.64 9.22
CA GLN A 908 -20.06 -5.97 9.16
C GLN A 908 -20.81 -6.95 8.27
N MET A 909 -22.11 -6.74 8.08
CA MET A 909 -22.90 -7.58 7.20
C MET A 909 -22.62 -7.24 5.73
N HIS A 910 -22.69 -8.25 4.86
CA HIS A 910 -22.44 -7.99 3.45
C HIS A 910 -23.53 -7.09 2.84
N PRO A 911 -23.18 -6.21 1.89
CA PRO A 911 -24.16 -5.29 1.30
C PRO A 911 -25.28 -5.98 0.54
N ALA A 912 -26.50 -5.45 0.66
CA ALA A 912 -27.62 -5.85 -0.20
C ALA A 912 -27.41 -5.44 -1.67
N ALA A 913 -26.58 -4.44 -1.94
CA ALA A 913 -26.27 -3.97 -3.29
C ALA A 913 -25.44 -4.98 -4.12
N ALA A 914 -24.82 -5.98 -3.49
CA ALA A 914 -24.02 -6.97 -4.20
C ALA A 914 -24.89 -7.87 -5.11
N PRO A 915 -24.34 -8.39 -6.22
CA PRO A 915 -25.02 -9.41 -7.02
C PRO A 915 -25.42 -10.61 -6.18
N THR A 916 -26.59 -11.20 -6.45
CA THR A 916 -27.15 -12.21 -5.56
C THR A 916 -26.32 -13.51 -5.46
N PRO A 917 -25.70 -14.05 -6.52
CA PRO A 917 -24.79 -15.20 -6.39
C PRO A 917 -23.59 -14.93 -5.47
N VAL A 918 -23.03 -13.71 -5.52
CA VAL A 918 -21.98 -13.29 -4.57
C VAL A 918 -22.52 -13.19 -3.15
N SER A 919 -23.73 -12.63 -2.99
CA SER A 919 -24.38 -12.54 -1.68
C SER A 919 -24.61 -13.92 -1.06
N GLY A 920 -25.10 -14.88 -1.86
CA GLY A 920 -25.28 -16.28 -1.48
C GLY A 920 -23.97 -16.90 -1.02
N TYR A 921 -22.91 -16.79 -1.82
CA TYR A 921 -21.60 -17.34 -1.49
C TYR A 921 -20.93 -16.65 -0.29
N ILE A 922 -21.06 -15.33 -0.15
CA ILE A 922 -20.54 -14.63 1.04
C ILE A 922 -21.22 -15.17 2.29
N SER A 923 -22.55 -15.25 2.24
CA SER A 923 -23.34 -15.77 3.34
C SER A 923 -23.02 -17.23 3.62
N ALA A 924 -22.97 -18.08 2.61
CA ALA A 924 -22.84 -19.52 2.71
C ALA A 924 -21.41 -19.99 3.03
N VAL A 925 -20.37 -19.33 2.51
CA VAL A 925 -18.98 -19.81 2.59
C VAL A 925 -18.06 -18.77 3.22
N LEU A 926 -18.07 -17.53 2.76
CA LEU A 926 -17.05 -16.55 3.19
C LEU A 926 -17.17 -16.19 4.66
N LEU A 927 -18.38 -15.91 5.18
CA LEU A 927 -18.55 -15.60 6.60
C LEU A 927 -18.29 -16.82 7.51
N LYS A 928 -18.30 -18.04 6.95
CA LYS A 928 -17.99 -19.29 7.64
C LYS A 928 -16.48 -19.48 7.88
N SER A 929 -15.63 -18.78 7.13
CA SER A 929 -14.18 -18.83 7.36
C SER A 929 -13.80 -18.33 8.76
N GLY A 930 -14.58 -17.42 9.36
CA GLY A 930 -14.38 -16.92 10.72
C GLY A 930 -14.55 -18.01 11.78
N PRO A 931 -15.74 -18.60 11.96
CA PRO A 931 -15.95 -19.71 12.89
C PRO A 931 -15.03 -20.92 12.63
N TRP A 932 -14.80 -21.25 11.35
CA TRP A 932 -13.84 -22.31 10.98
C TRP A 932 -12.42 -21.96 11.45
N ALA A 933 -11.96 -20.73 11.23
CA ALA A 933 -10.64 -20.28 11.68
C ALA A 933 -10.50 -20.26 13.20
N ILE A 934 -11.56 -19.86 13.92
CA ILE A 934 -11.58 -19.91 15.39
C ILE A 934 -11.33 -21.34 15.87
N LEU A 935 -12.04 -22.31 15.29
CA LEU A 935 -11.86 -23.73 15.64
C LEU A 935 -10.46 -24.24 15.24
N LYS A 936 -10.01 -23.94 14.03
CA LYS A 936 -8.68 -24.34 13.53
C LYS A 936 -7.56 -23.80 14.41
N LEU A 937 -7.58 -22.50 14.70
CA LEU A 937 -6.54 -21.84 15.49
C LEU A 937 -6.63 -22.19 16.97
N PHE A 938 -7.82 -22.49 17.51
CA PHE A 938 -7.95 -23.03 18.86
C PHE A 938 -7.11 -24.30 19.05
N ILE A 939 -7.13 -25.22 18.08
CA ILE A 939 -6.32 -26.45 18.12
C ILE A 939 -4.84 -26.13 17.99
N VAL A 940 -4.48 -25.30 17.01
CA VAL A 940 -3.10 -24.90 16.72
C VAL A 940 -2.46 -24.25 17.95
N PHE A 941 -3.23 -23.50 18.74
CA PHE A 941 -2.73 -22.86 19.95
C PHE A 941 -2.70 -23.80 21.18
N GLY A 942 -3.12 -25.07 21.08
CA GLY A 942 -3.05 -26.03 22.19
C GLY A 942 -4.40 -26.33 22.86
N GLY A 943 -5.51 -25.96 22.23
CA GLY A 943 -6.86 -26.36 22.61
C GLY A 943 -7.30 -25.89 23.99
N ALA A 944 -8.12 -26.70 24.67
CA ALA A 944 -8.73 -26.32 25.94
C ALA A 944 -7.71 -25.98 27.04
N ALA A 945 -6.56 -26.67 27.05
CA ALA A 945 -5.51 -26.45 28.04
C ALA A 945 -4.97 -25.01 28.01
N LEU A 946 -4.71 -24.45 26.82
CA LEU A 946 -4.25 -23.07 26.71
C LEU A 946 -5.34 -22.08 27.13
N PHE A 947 -6.58 -22.27 26.67
CA PHE A 947 -7.65 -21.31 26.94
C PHE A 947 -8.07 -21.28 28.41
N ILE A 948 -8.00 -22.40 29.13
CA ILE A 948 -8.15 -22.44 30.59
C ILE A 948 -7.04 -21.63 31.26
N ARG A 949 -5.80 -21.77 30.80
CA ARG A 949 -4.64 -21.03 31.31
C ARG A 949 -4.76 -19.51 31.08
N LEU A 950 -5.35 -19.07 29.98
CA LEU A 950 -5.44 -17.67 29.57
C LEU A 950 -6.40 -16.81 30.40
N GLY A 951 -7.43 -17.39 31.01
CA GLY A 951 -8.49 -16.59 31.67
C GLY A 951 -9.23 -17.29 32.79
N GLY A 952 -8.76 -18.46 33.25
CA GLY A 952 -9.49 -19.29 34.19
C GLY A 952 -10.83 -19.77 33.62
N SER A 953 -11.69 -20.29 34.49
CA SER A 953 -13.04 -20.73 34.14
C SER A 953 -14.11 -19.85 34.79
N ILE A 954 -15.03 -19.32 34.00
CA ILE A 954 -16.27 -18.68 34.49
C ILE A 954 -17.39 -19.71 34.33
N GLY A 955 -18.01 -20.13 35.44
CA GLY A 955 -19.06 -21.14 35.40
C GLY A 955 -18.61 -22.47 34.79
N GLY A 956 -17.34 -22.86 34.97
CA GLY A 956 -16.77 -24.10 34.42
C GLY A 956 -16.31 -24.03 32.95
N GLN A 957 -16.52 -22.90 32.25
CA GLN A 957 -16.05 -22.69 30.87
C GLN A 957 -14.91 -21.67 30.80
N PRO A 958 -13.95 -21.80 29.86
CA PRO A 958 -12.92 -20.80 29.65
C PRO A 958 -13.50 -19.41 29.42
N ALA A 959 -13.01 -18.39 30.14
CA ALA A 959 -13.58 -17.03 30.12
C ALA A 959 -13.73 -16.43 28.71
N ILE A 960 -12.77 -16.67 27.82
CA ILE A 960 -12.81 -16.21 26.41
C ILE A 960 -14.00 -16.83 25.67
N LEU A 961 -14.27 -18.12 25.89
CA LEU A 961 -15.39 -18.80 25.27
C LEU A 961 -16.73 -18.29 25.83
N THR A 962 -16.79 -17.99 27.13
CA THR A 962 -17.98 -17.34 27.73
C THR A 962 -18.25 -15.97 27.11
N VAL A 963 -17.23 -15.17 26.83
CA VAL A 963 -17.41 -13.88 26.13
C VAL A 963 -17.97 -14.09 24.72
N ILE A 964 -17.44 -15.07 23.98
CA ILE A 964 -17.93 -15.41 22.64
C ILE A 964 -19.38 -15.91 22.71
N SER A 965 -19.74 -16.75 23.68
CA SER A 965 -21.09 -17.30 23.85
C SER A 965 -22.14 -16.21 24.12
N VAL A 966 -21.80 -15.24 24.97
CA VAL A 966 -22.66 -14.09 25.27
C VAL A 966 -22.83 -13.19 24.04
N ILE A 967 -21.73 -12.86 23.36
CA ILE A 967 -21.75 -12.07 22.12
C ILE A 967 -22.63 -12.77 21.05
N ALA A 968 -22.46 -14.08 20.88
CA ALA A 968 -23.24 -14.87 19.95
C ALA A 968 -24.73 -14.92 20.31
N GLY A 969 -25.05 -15.09 21.61
CA GLY A 969 -26.41 -15.05 22.15
C GLY A 969 -27.14 -13.72 21.91
N ILE A 970 -26.49 -12.60 22.17
CA ILE A 970 -27.06 -11.26 21.92
C ILE A 970 -27.22 -11.04 20.41
N THR A 971 -26.20 -11.38 19.62
CA THR A 971 -26.19 -11.21 18.17
C THR A 971 -27.31 -12.01 17.50
N MET A 972 -27.54 -13.26 17.90
CA MET A 972 -28.57 -14.10 17.27
C MET A 972 -29.99 -13.59 17.53
N VAL A 973 -30.27 -13.06 18.73
CA VAL A 973 -31.60 -12.52 19.06
C VAL A 973 -31.83 -11.21 18.32
N TYR A 974 -30.85 -10.29 18.37
CA TYR A 974 -30.91 -9.02 17.67
C TYR A 974 -31.09 -9.20 16.16
N ALA A 975 -30.25 -10.02 15.53
CA ALA A 975 -30.29 -10.23 14.09
C ALA A 975 -31.57 -10.97 13.66
N GLY A 976 -32.05 -11.92 14.47
CA GLY A 976 -33.35 -12.57 14.26
C GLY A 976 -34.50 -11.55 14.26
N ALA A 977 -34.59 -10.71 15.29
CA ALA A 977 -35.61 -9.67 15.39
C ALA A 977 -35.55 -8.69 14.21
N MET A 978 -34.35 -8.24 13.82
CA MET A 978 -34.17 -7.35 12.68
C MET A 978 -34.62 -7.98 11.36
N ALA A 979 -34.37 -9.29 11.14
CA ALA A 979 -34.84 -9.98 9.93
C ALA A 979 -36.38 -9.93 9.78
N VAL A 980 -37.13 -9.95 10.88
CA VAL A 980 -38.59 -9.80 10.90
C VAL A 980 -39.03 -8.38 10.53
N VAL A 981 -38.23 -7.37 10.88
CA VAL A 981 -38.53 -5.96 10.58
C VAL A 981 -38.23 -5.58 9.12
N GLN A 982 -37.26 -6.24 8.47
CA GLN A 982 -36.81 -5.86 7.13
C GLN A 982 -37.82 -6.15 6.01
N ASN A 983 -37.93 -5.26 5.02
CA ASN A 983 -38.79 -5.47 3.85
C ASN A 983 -38.03 -5.85 2.57
N SER A 984 -36.74 -5.49 2.48
CA SER A 984 -35.91 -5.84 1.33
C SER A 984 -35.67 -7.35 1.25
N ILE A 985 -35.85 -7.91 0.04
CA ILE A 985 -35.68 -9.33 -0.27
C ILE A 985 -34.32 -9.83 0.24
N LYS A 986 -33.24 -9.08 -0.02
CA LYS A 986 -31.88 -9.45 0.39
C LYS A 986 -31.63 -9.18 1.87
N LEU A 987 -32.09 -8.06 2.44
CA LEU A 987 -31.81 -7.72 3.84
C LEU A 987 -32.42 -8.72 4.83
N VAL A 988 -33.63 -9.24 4.56
CA VAL A 988 -34.22 -10.32 5.37
C VAL A 988 -33.29 -11.53 5.44
N LEU A 989 -32.67 -11.90 4.32
CA LEU A 989 -31.74 -13.03 4.24
C LEU A 989 -30.37 -12.74 4.88
N ILE A 990 -29.88 -11.51 4.77
CA ILE A 990 -28.62 -11.05 5.37
C ILE A 990 -28.69 -11.10 6.89
N TYR A 991 -29.70 -10.47 7.51
CA TYR A 991 -29.86 -10.48 8.96
C TYR A 991 -30.07 -11.89 9.50
N SER A 992 -30.87 -12.69 8.80
CA SER A 992 -31.05 -14.09 9.17
C SER A 992 -29.81 -14.95 8.89
N THR A 993 -28.77 -14.47 8.20
CA THR A 993 -27.46 -15.16 8.12
C THR A 993 -26.61 -14.85 9.34
N VAL A 994 -26.57 -13.58 9.76
CA VAL A 994 -25.90 -13.15 11.01
C VAL A 994 -26.48 -13.87 12.21
N CYS A 995 -27.81 -14.00 12.26
CA CYS A 995 -28.53 -14.78 13.27
C CYS A 995 -27.98 -16.22 13.41
N GLN A 996 -27.86 -16.94 12.30
CA GLN A 996 -27.46 -18.35 12.27
C GLN A 996 -25.96 -18.54 12.49
N LEU A 997 -25.12 -17.56 12.12
CA LEU A 997 -23.72 -17.55 12.55
C LEU A 997 -23.61 -17.42 14.07
N GLY A 998 -24.54 -16.71 14.72
CA GLY A 998 -24.67 -16.68 16.17
C GLY A 998 -24.93 -18.08 16.73
N TYR A 999 -25.78 -18.91 16.12
CA TYR A 999 -25.97 -20.31 16.54
C TYR A 999 -24.69 -21.14 16.42
N VAL A 1000 -23.98 -21.03 15.30
CA VAL A 1000 -22.70 -21.74 15.10
C VAL A 1000 -21.71 -21.36 16.18
N LEU A 1001 -21.47 -20.06 16.39
CA LEU A 1001 -20.50 -19.58 17.38
C LEU A 1001 -20.92 -19.90 18.81
N LEU A 1002 -22.21 -19.80 19.13
CA LEU A 1002 -22.73 -20.20 20.44
C LEU A 1002 -22.43 -21.68 20.72
N ALA A 1003 -22.74 -22.57 19.77
CA ALA A 1003 -22.53 -24.00 19.94
C ALA A 1003 -21.04 -24.35 20.08
N LEU A 1004 -20.18 -23.79 19.22
CA LEU A 1004 -18.73 -23.97 19.31
C LEU A 1004 -18.15 -23.44 20.63
N SER A 1005 -18.70 -22.35 21.16
CA SER A 1005 -18.23 -21.74 22.41
C SER A 1005 -18.51 -22.57 23.66
N PHE A 1006 -19.44 -23.53 23.62
CA PHE A 1006 -19.65 -24.41 24.77
C PHE A 1006 -18.48 -25.35 25.02
N GLY A 1007 -17.66 -25.64 23.99
CA GLY A 1007 -16.47 -26.48 24.11
C GLY A 1007 -16.75 -27.96 24.46
N THR A 1008 -18.02 -28.38 24.48
CA THR A 1008 -18.42 -29.77 24.66
C THR A 1008 -18.46 -30.46 23.30
N SER A 1009 -18.26 -31.79 23.25
CA SER A 1009 -18.37 -32.55 21.99
C SER A 1009 -19.76 -32.37 21.36
N LEU A 1010 -20.84 -32.46 22.15
CA LEU A 1010 -22.17 -32.20 21.61
C LEU A 1010 -22.30 -30.79 21.02
N GLY A 1011 -21.76 -29.76 21.67
CA GLY A 1011 -21.77 -28.39 21.18
C GLY A 1011 -20.95 -28.19 19.90
N VAL A 1012 -19.75 -28.78 19.83
CA VAL A 1012 -18.89 -28.71 18.64
C VAL A 1012 -19.53 -29.45 17.46
N ALA A 1013 -20.02 -30.68 17.68
CA ALA A 1013 -20.73 -31.43 16.65
C ALA A 1013 -22.00 -30.71 16.17
N ALA A 1014 -22.81 -30.17 17.09
CA ALA A 1014 -24.00 -29.40 16.76
C ALA A 1014 -23.66 -28.14 15.95
N GLY A 1015 -22.60 -27.42 16.36
CA GLY A 1015 -22.10 -26.23 15.69
C GLY A 1015 -21.60 -26.52 14.28
N LEU A 1016 -20.82 -27.58 14.08
CA LEU A 1016 -20.31 -28.00 12.77
C LEU A 1016 -21.42 -28.56 11.86
N MET A 1017 -22.37 -29.31 12.41
CA MET A 1017 -23.53 -29.77 11.64
C MET A 1017 -24.39 -28.57 11.21
N HIS A 1018 -24.66 -27.63 12.13
CA HIS A 1018 -25.40 -26.42 11.82
C HIS A 1018 -24.64 -25.54 10.82
N PHE A 1019 -23.31 -25.46 10.93
CA PHE A 1019 -22.43 -24.77 10.00
C PHE A 1019 -22.73 -25.24 8.57
N VAL A 1020 -22.60 -26.54 8.28
CA VAL A 1020 -22.81 -27.11 6.94
C VAL A 1020 -24.27 -26.99 6.49
N ASN A 1021 -25.24 -27.33 7.36
CA ASN A 1021 -26.66 -27.17 7.05
C ASN A 1021 -26.99 -25.73 6.64
N HIS A 1022 -26.49 -24.77 7.41
CA HIS A 1022 -26.66 -23.36 7.12
C HIS A 1022 -25.96 -22.91 5.83
N MET A 1023 -24.80 -23.50 5.46
CA MET A 1023 -24.18 -23.25 4.15
C MET A 1023 -25.16 -23.60 3.02
N LEU A 1024 -25.70 -24.83 3.03
CA LEU A 1024 -26.57 -25.33 1.97
C LEU A 1024 -27.89 -24.55 1.90
N LEU A 1025 -28.52 -24.33 3.05
CA LEU A 1025 -29.84 -23.70 3.15
C LEU A 1025 -29.78 -22.21 2.79
N LYS A 1026 -28.78 -21.46 3.27
CA LYS A 1026 -28.67 -20.04 2.92
C LYS A 1026 -28.30 -19.81 1.48
N ASP A 1027 -27.38 -20.59 0.95
CA ASP A 1027 -27.04 -20.46 -0.45
C ASP A 1027 -28.30 -20.64 -1.30
N THR A 1028 -29.07 -21.70 -1.05
CA THR A 1028 -30.36 -21.94 -1.70
C THR A 1028 -31.31 -20.75 -1.59
N LEU A 1029 -31.49 -20.18 -0.39
CA LEU A 1029 -32.39 -19.04 -0.18
C LEU A 1029 -31.95 -17.78 -0.93
N PHE A 1030 -30.65 -17.48 -0.97
CA PHE A 1030 -30.13 -16.37 -1.78
C PHE A 1030 -30.27 -16.65 -3.27
N LEU A 1031 -30.00 -17.87 -3.74
CA LEU A 1031 -30.18 -18.22 -5.15
C LEU A 1031 -31.66 -18.11 -5.58
N VAL A 1032 -32.61 -18.54 -4.74
CA VAL A 1032 -34.05 -18.29 -4.94
C VAL A 1032 -34.33 -16.80 -5.01
N ALA A 1033 -33.83 -16.00 -4.08
CA ALA A 1033 -34.01 -14.55 -4.12
C ALA A 1033 -33.47 -13.97 -5.43
N GLY A 1034 -32.33 -14.47 -5.92
CA GLY A 1034 -31.76 -14.10 -7.21
C GLY A 1034 -32.67 -14.45 -8.38
N ALA A 1035 -33.22 -15.65 -8.40
CA ALA A 1035 -34.19 -16.09 -9.40
C ALA A 1035 -35.46 -15.22 -9.40
N VAL A 1036 -36.03 -14.95 -8.21
CA VAL A 1036 -37.20 -14.07 -8.05
C VAL A 1036 -36.88 -12.66 -8.57
N MET A 1037 -35.74 -12.08 -8.18
CA MET A 1037 -35.32 -10.74 -8.59
C MET A 1037 -35.12 -10.65 -10.11
N VAL A 1038 -34.51 -11.66 -10.75
CA VAL A 1038 -34.29 -11.67 -12.21
C VAL A 1038 -35.60 -11.78 -12.98
N ARG A 1039 -36.59 -12.52 -12.46
CA ARG A 1039 -37.87 -12.74 -13.16
C ARG A 1039 -38.91 -11.65 -12.92
N THR A 1040 -38.76 -10.86 -11.86
CA THR A 1040 -39.74 -9.84 -11.44
C THR A 1040 -39.20 -8.42 -11.45
N HIS A 1041 -37.87 -8.24 -11.43
CA HIS A 1041 -37.21 -6.96 -11.16
C HIS A 1041 -37.69 -6.29 -9.86
N ALA A 1042 -38.14 -7.07 -8.87
CA ALA A 1042 -38.52 -6.57 -7.56
C ALA A 1042 -37.33 -6.52 -6.61
N THR A 1043 -37.30 -5.53 -5.73
CA THR A 1043 -36.28 -5.40 -4.67
C THR A 1043 -36.85 -5.53 -3.27
N LEU A 1044 -38.13 -5.18 -3.10
CA LEU A 1044 -38.88 -5.27 -1.85
C LEU A 1044 -39.89 -6.41 -1.91
N LEU A 1045 -40.18 -7.01 -0.75
CA LEU A 1045 -41.24 -8.03 -0.63
C LEU A 1045 -42.61 -7.43 -0.91
N ASP A 1046 -42.84 -6.17 -0.56
CA ASP A 1046 -44.08 -5.43 -0.87
C ASP A 1046 -44.32 -5.20 -2.37
N GLU A 1047 -43.38 -5.51 -3.26
CA GLU A 1047 -43.60 -5.46 -4.71
C GLU A 1047 -44.11 -6.79 -5.28
N LEU A 1048 -44.12 -7.84 -4.45
CA LEU A 1048 -44.41 -9.22 -4.84
C LEU A 1048 -45.74 -9.70 -4.25
N GLY A 1049 -46.24 -10.81 -4.78
CA GLY A 1049 -47.48 -11.43 -4.36
C GLY A 1049 -47.89 -12.48 -5.39
N GLY A 1050 -48.38 -13.62 -4.93
CA GLY A 1050 -48.93 -14.68 -5.78
C GLY A 1050 -47.94 -15.36 -6.75
N LEU A 1051 -46.61 -15.23 -6.55
CA LEU A 1051 -45.61 -15.84 -7.44
C LEU A 1051 -45.66 -17.38 -7.45
N GLY A 1052 -46.17 -18.02 -6.40
CA GLY A 1052 -46.10 -19.48 -6.24
C GLY A 1052 -46.77 -20.27 -7.37
N LYS A 1053 -47.77 -19.69 -8.04
CA LYS A 1053 -48.42 -20.30 -9.22
C LYS A 1053 -47.60 -20.16 -10.50
N ARG A 1054 -46.75 -19.14 -10.58
CA ARG A 1054 -45.92 -18.80 -11.76
C ARG A 1054 -44.53 -19.40 -11.69
N MET A 1055 -44.00 -19.58 -10.49
CA MET A 1055 -42.70 -20.15 -10.21
C MET A 1055 -42.83 -21.31 -9.19
N PRO A 1056 -43.58 -22.38 -9.50
CA PRO A 1056 -43.89 -23.45 -8.54
C PRO A 1056 -42.65 -24.21 -8.06
N ILE A 1057 -41.62 -24.38 -8.91
CA ILE A 1057 -40.39 -25.08 -8.54
C ILE A 1057 -39.56 -24.18 -7.61
N THR A 1058 -39.38 -22.92 -7.98
CA THR A 1058 -38.68 -21.94 -7.15
C THR A 1058 -39.36 -21.77 -5.79
N PHE A 1059 -40.71 -21.73 -5.77
CA PHE A 1059 -41.48 -21.69 -4.52
C PHE A 1059 -41.27 -22.95 -3.67
N GLY A 1060 -41.32 -24.15 -4.25
CA GLY A 1060 -41.08 -25.40 -3.54
C GLY A 1060 -39.67 -25.46 -2.93
N ILE A 1061 -38.66 -25.05 -3.69
CA ILE A 1061 -37.27 -24.94 -3.22
C ILE A 1061 -37.14 -23.94 -2.07
N PHE A 1062 -37.75 -22.75 -2.21
CA PHE A 1062 -37.76 -21.74 -1.16
C PHE A 1062 -38.40 -22.25 0.12
N LEU A 1063 -39.58 -22.86 0.00
CA LEU A 1063 -40.34 -23.37 1.14
C LEU A 1063 -39.56 -24.45 1.86
N PHE A 1064 -38.97 -25.40 1.14
CA PHE A 1064 -38.09 -26.41 1.73
C PHE A 1064 -36.91 -25.78 2.48
N ALA A 1065 -36.16 -24.89 1.82
CA ALA A 1065 -34.96 -24.31 2.41
C ALA A 1065 -35.30 -23.40 3.61
N GLY A 1066 -36.38 -22.63 3.51
CA GLY A 1066 -36.87 -21.74 4.56
C GLY A 1066 -37.36 -22.51 5.78
N LEU A 1067 -38.24 -23.48 5.60
CA LEU A 1067 -38.75 -24.30 6.72
C LEU A 1067 -37.64 -25.12 7.37
N SER A 1068 -36.69 -25.63 6.58
CA SER A 1068 -35.52 -26.31 7.12
C SER A 1068 -34.67 -25.36 7.96
N LEU A 1069 -34.39 -24.15 7.46
CA LEU A 1069 -33.65 -23.13 8.21
C LEU A 1069 -34.35 -22.74 9.53
N SER A 1070 -35.69 -22.70 9.52
CA SER A 1070 -36.49 -22.46 10.74
C SER A 1070 -36.38 -23.61 11.74
N GLY A 1071 -36.05 -24.82 11.30
CA GLY A 1071 -35.90 -26.00 12.14
C GLY A 1071 -37.22 -26.77 12.29
N LEU A 1072 -37.90 -27.08 11.19
CA LEU A 1072 -39.09 -27.94 11.20
C LEU A 1072 -38.72 -29.41 10.97
N PRO A 1073 -39.20 -30.36 11.79
CA PRO A 1073 -39.07 -31.78 11.50
C PRO A 1073 -39.84 -32.14 10.21
N PRO A 1074 -39.32 -33.02 9.33
CA PRO A 1074 -38.13 -33.85 9.47
C PRO A 1074 -36.87 -33.27 8.77
N LEU A 1075 -36.80 -31.95 8.57
CA LEU A 1075 -35.77 -31.31 7.75
C LEU A 1075 -34.41 -31.20 8.47
N ASN A 1076 -33.31 -31.17 7.72
CA ASN A 1076 -31.94 -31.21 8.27
C ASN A 1076 -31.63 -30.07 9.27
N GLY A 1077 -32.19 -28.88 9.09
CA GLY A 1077 -31.96 -27.77 10.01
C GLY A 1077 -32.52 -28.01 11.42
N PHE A 1078 -33.57 -28.83 11.56
CA PHE A 1078 -34.10 -29.20 12.89
C PHE A 1078 -33.09 -29.99 13.71
N ALA A 1079 -32.49 -31.03 13.12
CA ALA A 1079 -31.51 -31.87 13.80
C ALA A 1079 -30.36 -31.06 14.40
N SER A 1080 -29.78 -30.15 13.61
CA SER A 1080 -28.68 -29.31 14.10
C SER A 1080 -29.11 -28.34 15.22
N LYS A 1081 -30.27 -27.68 15.13
CA LYS A 1081 -30.73 -26.76 16.18
C LYS A 1081 -31.12 -27.49 17.46
N TRP A 1082 -31.72 -28.68 17.34
CA TRP A 1082 -32.05 -29.53 18.46
C TRP A 1082 -30.80 -29.84 19.30
N MET A 1083 -29.72 -30.29 18.65
CA MET A 1083 -28.45 -30.55 19.32
C MET A 1083 -27.83 -29.28 19.94
N ILE A 1084 -28.00 -28.11 19.33
CA ILE A 1084 -27.53 -26.83 19.94
C ILE A 1084 -28.31 -26.52 21.22
N PHE A 1085 -29.63 -26.70 21.22
CA PHE A 1085 -30.45 -26.49 22.42
C PHE A 1085 -30.04 -27.47 23.52
N GLU A 1086 -29.88 -28.74 23.19
CA GLU A 1086 -29.46 -29.77 24.12
C GLU A 1086 -28.07 -29.51 24.69
N ALA A 1087 -27.11 -29.09 23.85
CA ALA A 1087 -25.78 -28.68 24.31
C ALA A 1087 -25.84 -27.48 25.25
N ALA A 1088 -26.69 -26.49 24.98
CA ALA A 1088 -26.86 -25.31 25.83
C ALA A 1088 -27.44 -25.68 27.20
N PHE A 1089 -28.54 -26.43 27.24
CA PHE A 1089 -29.19 -26.84 28.48
C PHE A 1089 -28.36 -27.84 29.27
N GLY A 1090 -27.76 -28.83 28.60
CA GLY A 1090 -26.87 -29.82 29.21
C GLY A 1090 -25.60 -29.23 29.80
N SER A 1091 -25.13 -28.10 29.25
CA SER A 1091 -23.98 -27.36 29.78
C SER A 1091 -24.36 -26.32 30.85
N GLY A 1092 -25.62 -26.25 31.28
CA GLY A 1092 -26.08 -25.30 32.31
C GLY A 1092 -26.39 -23.88 31.82
N HIS A 1093 -26.28 -23.59 30.52
CA HIS A 1093 -26.47 -22.25 29.94
C HIS A 1093 -27.91 -21.97 29.53
N TRP A 1094 -28.82 -22.01 30.50
CA TRP A 1094 -30.26 -22.03 30.22
C TRP A 1094 -30.75 -20.74 29.55
N LEU A 1095 -30.20 -19.59 29.92
CA LEU A 1095 -30.55 -18.30 29.32
C LEU A 1095 -30.13 -18.23 27.84
N LEU A 1096 -28.94 -18.75 27.51
CA LEU A 1096 -28.46 -18.80 26.12
C LEU A 1096 -29.28 -19.81 25.31
N GLY A 1097 -29.67 -20.94 25.91
CA GLY A 1097 -30.61 -21.90 25.32
C GLY A 1097 -31.97 -21.26 25.00
N ALA A 1098 -32.56 -20.53 25.95
CA ALA A 1098 -33.82 -19.81 25.75
C ALA A 1098 -33.70 -18.72 24.67
N ALA A 1099 -32.61 -17.96 24.66
CA ALA A 1099 -32.31 -16.96 23.62
C ALA A 1099 -32.23 -17.61 22.23
N ALA A 1100 -31.57 -18.77 22.12
CA ALA A 1100 -31.50 -19.55 20.90
C ALA A 1100 -32.89 -20.06 20.46
N MET A 1101 -33.78 -20.45 21.37
CA MET A 1101 -35.15 -20.83 20.99
C MET A 1101 -35.96 -19.64 20.47
N ILE A 1102 -35.90 -18.48 21.14
CA ILE A 1102 -36.56 -17.24 20.72
C ILE A 1102 -36.08 -16.80 19.34
N SER A 1103 -34.77 -16.85 19.10
CA SER A 1103 -34.19 -16.54 17.79
C SER A 1103 -34.70 -17.47 16.67
N SER A 1104 -35.03 -18.72 17.01
CA SER A 1104 -35.58 -19.67 16.05
C SER A 1104 -37.00 -19.29 15.65
N MET A 1105 -37.79 -18.76 16.59
CA MET A 1105 -39.12 -18.22 16.31
C MET A 1105 -39.05 -17.01 15.38
N PHE A 1106 -38.10 -16.09 15.57
CA PHE A 1106 -37.89 -14.98 14.64
C PHE A 1106 -37.48 -15.45 13.25
N THR A 1107 -36.65 -16.50 13.17
CA THR A 1107 -36.28 -17.11 11.89
C THR A 1107 -37.51 -17.66 11.17
N LEU A 1108 -38.40 -18.35 11.88
CA LEU A 1108 -39.68 -18.82 11.33
C LEU A 1108 -40.57 -17.68 10.88
N ALA A 1109 -40.75 -16.64 11.69
CA ALA A 1109 -41.54 -15.47 11.33
C ALA A 1109 -41.00 -14.77 10.07
N ALA A 1110 -39.69 -14.59 9.95
CA ALA A 1110 -39.07 -13.99 8.78
C ALA A 1110 -39.25 -14.84 7.50
N VAL A 1111 -39.12 -16.16 7.61
CA VAL A 1111 -39.35 -17.10 6.50
C VAL A 1111 -40.82 -17.09 6.08
N LEU A 1112 -41.75 -17.16 7.03
CA LEU A 1112 -43.19 -17.12 6.74
C LEU A 1112 -43.60 -15.79 6.12
N LYS A 1113 -43.06 -14.67 6.60
CA LYS A 1113 -43.26 -13.35 5.99
C LYS A 1113 -42.85 -13.34 4.52
N PHE A 1114 -41.65 -13.84 4.22
CA PHE A 1114 -41.16 -13.90 2.85
C PHE A 1114 -42.03 -14.84 2.01
N ALA A 1115 -42.36 -16.04 2.52
CA ALA A 1115 -43.22 -17.00 1.84
C ALA A 1115 -44.58 -16.39 1.47
N HIS A 1116 -45.22 -15.75 2.46
CA HIS A 1116 -46.51 -15.11 2.31
C HIS A 1116 -46.47 -13.96 1.31
N ALA A 1117 -45.57 -12.99 1.53
CA ALA A 1117 -45.51 -11.78 0.71
C ALA A 1117 -45.04 -12.04 -0.72
N ALA A 1118 -44.09 -12.95 -0.94
CA ALA A 1118 -43.56 -13.20 -2.28
C ALA A 1118 -44.45 -14.17 -3.08
N PHE A 1119 -44.83 -15.31 -2.48
CA PHE A 1119 -45.38 -16.44 -3.23
C PHE A 1119 -46.88 -16.66 -3.05
N MET A 1120 -47.46 -16.21 -1.93
CA MET A 1120 -48.89 -16.37 -1.63
C MET A 1120 -49.67 -15.07 -1.88
N GLY A 1121 -50.98 -15.11 -1.68
CA GLY A 1121 -51.85 -13.95 -1.87
C GLY A 1121 -52.19 -13.64 -3.33
N GLN A 1122 -52.73 -12.44 -3.56
CA GLN A 1122 -53.11 -11.98 -4.90
C GLN A 1122 -51.87 -11.70 -5.77
N PRO A 1123 -51.87 -12.10 -7.05
CA PRO A 1123 -50.72 -11.91 -7.93
C PRO A 1123 -50.56 -10.44 -8.31
N THR A 1124 -49.37 -9.88 -8.11
CA THR A 1124 -49.04 -8.53 -8.58
C THR A 1124 -48.80 -8.51 -10.09
N ALA A 1125 -48.82 -7.33 -10.72
CA ALA A 1125 -48.48 -7.18 -12.13
C ALA A 1125 -47.10 -7.78 -12.47
N LYS A 1126 -46.11 -7.58 -11.58
CA LYS A 1126 -44.77 -8.18 -11.69
C LYS A 1126 -44.82 -9.71 -11.63
N ALA A 1127 -45.64 -10.27 -10.73
CA ALA A 1127 -45.80 -11.72 -10.63
C ALA A 1127 -46.51 -12.31 -11.85
N LEU A 1128 -47.51 -11.62 -12.40
CA LEU A 1128 -48.20 -12.05 -13.61
C LEU A 1128 -47.28 -12.07 -14.84
N ALA A 1129 -46.30 -11.18 -14.92
CA ALA A 1129 -45.31 -11.17 -16.00
C ALA A 1129 -44.17 -12.19 -15.80
N ALA A 1130 -43.99 -12.68 -14.58
CA ALA A 1130 -42.91 -13.61 -14.25
C ALA A 1130 -43.18 -15.03 -14.78
N SER A 1131 -42.08 -15.75 -15.01
CA SER A 1131 -42.08 -17.17 -15.38
C SER A 1131 -41.00 -17.90 -14.59
N GLU A 1132 -40.99 -19.23 -14.62
CA GLU A 1132 -40.08 -20.04 -13.80
C GLU A 1132 -38.59 -19.77 -14.10
N ALA A 1133 -37.70 -19.95 -13.12
CA ALA A 1133 -36.28 -19.65 -13.28
C ALA A 1133 -35.62 -20.49 -14.41
N PRO A 1134 -34.59 -19.95 -15.09
CA PRO A 1134 -33.81 -20.69 -16.07
C PRO A 1134 -33.19 -21.98 -15.52
N ALA A 1135 -33.02 -23.00 -16.38
CA ALA A 1135 -32.53 -24.31 -15.97
C ALA A 1135 -31.20 -24.30 -15.19
N PRO A 1136 -30.15 -23.54 -15.55
CA PRO A 1136 -28.91 -23.52 -14.76
C PRO A 1136 -29.12 -23.01 -13.33
N MET A 1137 -30.04 -22.06 -13.11
CA MET A 1137 -30.41 -21.61 -11.77
C MET A 1137 -31.13 -22.71 -10.99
N LEU A 1138 -32.13 -23.34 -11.61
CA LEU A 1138 -32.90 -24.43 -10.99
C LEU A 1138 -32.04 -25.65 -10.65
N VAL A 1139 -31.09 -26.02 -11.52
CA VAL A 1139 -30.17 -27.14 -11.28
C VAL A 1139 -29.27 -26.83 -10.08
N ALA A 1140 -28.68 -25.63 -10.01
CA ALA A 1140 -27.85 -25.23 -8.88
C ALA A 1140 -28.62 -25.29 -7.56
N MET A 1141 -29.82 -24.70 -7.53
CA MET A 1141 -30.70 -24.74 -6.36
C MET A 1141 -31.17 -26.16 -6.00
N GLY A 1142 -31.53 -26.95 -7.01
CA GLY A 1142 -32.00 -28.32 -6.84
C GLY A 1142 -30.93 -29.26 -6.25
N VAL A 1143 -29.66 -29.10 -6.66
CA VAL A 1143 -28.55 -29.87 -6.08
C VAL A 1143 -28.35 -29.53 -4.60
N LEU A 1144 -28.43 -28.26 -4.21
CA LEU A 1144 -28.33 -27.85 -2.79
C LEU A 1144 -29.48 -28.39 -1.94
N VAL A 1145 -30.70 -28.38 -2.47
CA VAL A 1145 -31.89 -28.98 -1.83
C VAL A 1145 -31.73 -30.49 -1.70
N ALA A 1146 -31.27 -31.17 -2.75
CA ALA A 1146 -31.04 -32.61 -2.73
C ALA A 1146 -29.99 -33.00 -1.67
N ALA A 1147 -28.88 -32.23 -1.59
CA ALA A 1147 -27.87 -32.42 -0.56
C ALA A 1147 -28.45 -32.19 0.86
N SER A 1148 -29.26 -31.15 1.04
CA SER A 1148 -29.93 -30.88 2.33
C SER A 1148 -30.93 -31.97 2.72
N LEU A 1149 -31.67 -32.51 1.75
CA LEU A 1149 -32.60 -33.61 1.97
C LEU A 1149 -31.86 -34.90 2.34
N ALA A 1150 -30.75 -35.20 1.66
CA ALA A 1150 -29.92 -36.36 1.98
C ALA A 1150 -29.38 -36.27 3.42
N VAL A 1151 -28.88 -35.11 3.84
CA VAL A 1151 -28.45 -34.87 5.23
C VAL A 1151 -29.60 -34.95 6.22
N GLY A 1152 -30.81 -34.51 5.85
CA GLY A 1152 -31.99 -34.60 6.73
C GLY A 1152 -32.44 -36.04 6.96
N LEU A 1153 -32.44 -36.83 5.90
CA LEU A 1153 -32.78 -38.25 5.94
C LEU A 1153 -31.70 -39.08 6.66
N MET A 1154 -30.43 -38.74 6.43
CA MET A 1154 -29.27 -39.45 6.95
C MET A 1154 -28.27 -38.47 7.60
N PRO A 1155 -28.54 -38.00 8.83
CA PRO A 1155 -27.67 -37.06 9.56
C PRO A 1155 -26.23 -37.55 9.70
N GLY A 1156 -26.02 -38.87 9.71
CA GLY A 1156 -24.70 -39.48 9.75
C GLY A 1156 -23.77 -39.08 8.60
N LEU A 1157 -24.31 -38.60 7.46
CA LEU A 1157 -23.50 -37.99 6.39
C LEU A 1157 -22.60 -36.85 6.87
N LEU A 1158 -23.06 -36.11 7.88
CA LEU A 1158 -22.27 -35.07 8.54
C LEU A 1158 -21.71 -35.55 9.87
N LEU A 1159 -22.51 -36.24 10.69
CA LEU A 1159 -22.12 -36.59 12.06
C LEU A 1159 -20.96 -37.60 12.13
N VAL A 1160 -20.84 -38.54 11.18
CA VAL A 1160 -19.73 -39.51 11.17
C VAL A 1160 -18.40 -38.81 10.84
N PRO A 1161 -18.28 -38.00 9.78
CA PRO A 1161 -17.09 -37.17 9.57
C PRO A 1161 -16.82 -36.20 10.71
N ILE A 1162 -17.85 -35.60 11.30
CA ILE A 1162 -17.71 -34.68 12.44
C ILE A 1162 -17.15 -35.41 13.67
N ALA A 1163 -17.60 -36.62 13.98
CA ALA A 1163 -17.04 -37.42 15.06
C ALA A 1163 -15.54 -37.73 14.83
N ALA A 1164 -15.16 -38.02 13.58
CA ALA A 1164 -13.75 -38.19 13.23
C ALA A 1164 -12.95 -36.88 13.35
N ILE A 1165 -13.55 -35.74 12.98
CA ILE A 1165 -12.96 -34.42 13.22
C ILE A 1165 -12.75 -34.24 14.72
N GLU A 1166 -13.76 -34.47 15.56
CA GLU A 1166 -13.63 -34.34 17.02
C GLU A 1166 -12.50 -35.20 17.60
N ALA A 1167 -12.32 -36.42 17.09
CA ALA A 1167 -11.19 -37.26 17.47
C ALA A 1167 -9.83 -36.59 17.14
N GLU A 1168 -9.70 -36.00 15.95
CA GLU A 1168 -8.52 -35.25 15.52
C GLU A 1168 -8.33 -33.95 16.33
N LEU A 1169 -9.43 -33.32 16.77
CA LEU A 1169 -9.43 -32.16 17.66
C LEU A 1169 -9.02 -32.51 19.10
N GLY A 1170 -8.92 -33.80 19.45
CA GLY A 1170 -8.67 -34.26 20.82
C GLY A 1170 -9.88 -34.15 21.74
N LEU A 1171 -11.10 -34.03 21.19
CA LEU A 1171 -12.36 -34.09 21.92
C LEU A 1171 -12.84 -35.54 22.01
N THR A 1172 -13.67 -35.86 23.00
CA THR A 1172 -14.34 -37.16 23.03
C THR A 1172 -15.38 -37.22 21.91
N PRO A 1173 -15.23 -38.07 20.88
CA PRO A 1173 -16.13 -38.05 19.74
C PRO A 1173 -17.56 -38.35 20.15
N ILE A 1174 -18.52 -37.67 19.54
CA ILE A 1174 -19.92 -38.06 19.63
C ILE A 1174 -20.12 -39.48 19.07
N VAL A 1175 -21.06 -40.22 19.66
CA VAL A 1175 -21.47 -41.51 19.10
C VAL A 1175 -22.38 -41.23 17.91
N ALA A 1176 -21.82 -41.38 16.70
CA ALA A 1176 -22.53 -41.16 15.44
C ALA A 1176 -22.60 -42.45 14.62
N THR A 1177 -23.75 -42.70 14.01
CA THR A 1177 -23.94 -43.76 13.02
C THR A 1177 -24.60 -43.15 11.78
N TRP A 1178 -24.56 -43.87 10.65
CA TRP A 1178 -25.14 -43.37 9.40
C TRP A 1178 -26.64 -43.08 9.53
N THR A 1179 -27.42 -44.01 10.08
CA THR A 1179 -28.90 -43.97 10.16
C THR A 1179 -29.47 -44.03 11.57
N GLY A 1180 -28.63 -44.03 12.60
CA GLY A 1180 -29.08 -44.14 13.99
C GLY A 1180 -29.64 -42.85 14.58
N PRO A 1181 -29.91 -42.84 15.89
CA PRO A 1181 -30.45 -41.68 16.58
C PRO A 1181 -29.46 -40.51 16.61
N LEU A 1182 -29.99 -39.29 16.81
CA LEU A 1182 -29.14 -38.12 17.05
C LEU A 1182 -28.37 -38.28 18.38
N PRO A 1183 -27.12 -37.82 18.45
CA PRO A 1183 -26.36 -37.78 19.71
C PRO A 1183 -27.06 -36.87 20.73
N GLY A 1184 -27.19 -37.33 21.98
CA GLY A 1184 -27.93 -36.63 23.05
C GLY A 1184 -28.43 -37.58 24.14
N LEU A 1185 -29.10 -37.05 25.16
CA LEU A 1185 -29.67 -37.75 26.32
C LEU A 1185 -30.81 -38.72 25.94
N ASP A 1186 -31.63 -38.38 24.93
CA ASP A 1186 -32.81 -39.16 24.50
C ASP A 1186 -32.92 -39.26 22.96
N GLY A 1187 -31.82 -39.60 22.27
CA GLY A 1187 -31.73 -39.54 20.81
C GLY A 1187 -32.87 -40.24 20.05
N TRP A 1188 -33.71 -39.46 19.37
CA TRP A 1188 -34.72 -39.97 18.43
C TRP A 1188 -34.12 -40.09 17.01
N SER A 1189 -34.67 -40.96 16.16
CA SER A 1189 -34.16 -41.18 14.79
C SER A 1189 -34.83 -40.23 13.77
N PRO A 1190 -34.07 -39.31 13.14
CA PRO A 1190 -34.61 -38.44 12.09
C PRO A 1190 -35.08 -39.21 10.86
N THR A 1191 -34.40 -40.31 10.53
CA THR A 1191 -34.77 -41.18 9.42
C THR A 1191 -36.15 -41.79 9.65
N VAL A 1192 -36.42 -42.32 10.85
CA VAL A 1192 -37.73 -42.90 11.19
C VAL A 1192 -38.83 -41.84 11.13
N LEU A 1193 -38.60 -40.65 11.72
CA LEU A 1193 -39.57 -39.56 11.65
C LEU A 1193 -39.84 -39.12 10.21
N THR A 1194 -38.80 -39.01 9.38
CA THR A 1194 -38.93 -38.66 7.96
C THR A 1194 -39.79 -39.67 7.21
N LEU A 1195 -39.50 -40.97 7.39
CA LEU A 1195 -40.26 -42.05 6.76
C LEU A 1195 -41.72 -42.04 7.19
N LEU A 1196 -42.00 -41.85 8.49
CA LEU A 1196 -43.36 -41.73 9.01
C LEU A 1196 -44.10 -40.54 8.41
N MET A 1197 -43.48 -39.35 8.35
CA MET A 1197 -44.08 -38.17 7.74
C MET A 1197 -44.29 -38.33 6.24
N LEU A 1198 -43.40 -39.03 5.54
CA LEU A 1198 -43.52 -39.31 4.12
C LEU A 1198 -44.67 -40.29 3.84
N VAL A 1199 -44.82 -41.35 4.65
CA VAL A 1199 -45.97 -42.26 4.59
C VAL A 1199 -47.27 -41.50 4.85
N LEU A 1200 -47.31 -40.67 5.90
CA LEU A 1200 -48.48 -39.84 6.18
C LEU A 1200 -48.82 -38.91 5.00
N GLY A 1201 -47.81 -38.26 4.41
CA GLY A 1201 -48.00 -37.42 3.23
C GLY A 1201 -48.51 -38.18 2.01
N LEU A 1202 -47.97 -39.38 1.74
CA LEU A 1202 -48.42 -40.26 0.66
C LEU A 1202 -49.86 -40.76 0.86
N LEU A 1203 -50.32 -40.92 2.11
CA LEU A 1203 -51.71 -41.25 2.43
C LEU A 1203 -52.64 -40.03 2.31
N LEU A 1204 -52.15 -38.85 2.71
CA LEU A 1204 -52.92 -37.60 2.72
C LEU A 1204 -53.18 -37.07 1.29
N VAL A 1205 -52.23 -37.20 0.37
CA VAL A 1205 -52.35 -36.66 -0.99
C VAL A 1205 -53.52 -37.28 -1.79
N PRO A 1206 -53.69 -38.62 -1.85
CA PRO A 1206 -54.88 -39.26 -2.43
C PRO A 1206 -56.17 -38.85 -1.72
N TRP A 1207 -56.18 -38.78 -0.38
CA TRP A 1207 -57.35 -38.35 0.40
C TRP A 1207 -57.78 -36.91 0.07
N LEU A 1208 -56.83 -35.97 0.00
CA LEU A 1208 -57.07 -34.59 -0.43
C LEU A 1208 -57.51 -34.47 -1.89
N ARG A 1209 -57.07 -35.40 -2.76
CA ARG A 1209 -57.51 -35.46 -4.17
C ARG A 1209 -58.90 -36.08 -4.31
N LEU A 1210 -59.29 -37.03 -3.46
CA LEU A 1210 -60.63 -37.63 -3.44
C LEU A 1210 -61.68 -36.62 -2.93
N GLY A 1211 -61.31 -35.74 -1.99
CA GLY A 1211 -62.18 -34.64 -1.52
C GLY A 1211 -62.33 -33.45 -2.49
N ARG A 1212 -61.67 -33.47 -3.66
CA ARG A 1212 -61.66 -32.38 -4.65
C ARG A 1212 -62.80 -32.44 -5.68
N SER A 1213 -63.88 -33.18 -5.39
CA SER A 1213 -65.04 -33.38 -6.27
C SER A 1213 -65.77 -32.08 -6.69
N ALA A 1214 -65.54 -30.95 -6.02
CA ALA A 1214 -66.17 -29.66 -6.32
C ALA A 1214 -65.35 -28.69 -7.20
N GLY A 1215 -64.14 -29.06 -7.67
CA GLY A 1215 -63.28 -28.17 -8.45
C GLY A 1215 -62.61 -27.04 -7.64
N VAL A 1216 -61.87 -26.14 -8.32
CA VAL A 1216 -61.21 -24.98 -7.68
C VAL A 1216 -62.20 -23.82 -7.63
N VAL A 1217 -62.79 -23.56 -6.46
CA VAL A 1217 -63.66 -22.40 -6.23
C VAL A 1217 -62.79 -21.15 -6.04
N ARG A 1218 -62.92 -20.16 -6.94
CA ARG A 1218 -62.34 -18.83 -6.75
C ARG A 1218 -63.36 -17.97 -5.99
N SER A 1219 -63.19 -17.84 -4.68
CA SER A 1219 -63.94 -16.86 -3.89
C SER A 1219 -63.21 -15.52 -3.92
N PRO A 1220 -63.92 -14.37 -4.02
CA PRO A 1220 -63.37 -13.08 -3.64
C PRO A 1220 -62.77 -13.15 -2.22
N ALA A 1221 -61.75 -12.33 -1.95
CA ALA A 1221 -61.22 -12.20 -0.59
C ALA A 1221 -62.35 -11.77 0.36
N HIS A 1222 -62.41 -12.37 1.55
CA HIS A 1222 -63.43 -12.01 2.53
C HIS A 1222 -63.08 -10.67 3.18
N MET A 1223 -63.45 -9.56 2.52
CA MET A 1223 -63.19 -8.19 2.96
C MET A 1223 -64.37 -7.63 3.75
N CYS A 1224 -64.98 -8.45 4.63
CA CYS A 1224 -66.18 -8.09 5.40
C CYS A 1224 -67.34 -7.52 4.55
N GLY A 1225 -67.49 -7.98 3.30
CA GLY A 1225 -68.55 -7.54 2.37
C GLY A 1225 -68.16 -6.41 1.41
N VAL A 1226 -66.93 -5.90 1.47
CA VAL A 1226 -66.39 -4.89 0.54
C VAL A 1226 -65.90 -5.58 -0.75
N ASN A 1227 -66.47 -5.23 -1.90
CA ASN A 1227 -66.21 -5.91 -3.18
C ASN A 1227 -65.58 -5.00 -4.27
N ASP A 1228 -65.24 -3.75 -3.92
CA ASP A 1228 -64.80 -2.69 -4.83
C ASP A 1228 -63.32 -2.32 -4.66
N LEU A 1229 -62.56 -3.07 -3.87
CA LEU A 1229 -61.12 -2.83 -3.70
C LEU A 1229 -60.34 -3.30 -4.93
N SER A 1230 -59.31 -2.53 -5.30
CA SER A 1230 -58.36 -3.00 -6.29
C SER A 1230 -57.55 -4.17 -5.74
N ALA A 1231 -57.11 -5.08 -6.61
CA ALA A 1231 -56.30 -6.25 -6.22
C ALA A 1231 -55.04 -5.87 -5.41
N ASP A 1232 -54.49 -4.67 -5.62
CA ASP A 1232 -53.35 -4.16 -4.84
C ASP A 1232 -53.73 -3.77 -3.40
N ARG A 1233 -54.97 -3.31 -3.17
CA ARG A 1233 -55.49 -2.98 -1.83
C ARG A 1233 -56.04 -4.18 -1.07
N GLU A 1234 -56.38 -5.26 -1.77
CA GLU A 1234 -56.76 -6.54 -1.14
C GLU A 1234 -55.56 -7.30 -0.56
N ARG A 1235 -54.33 -6.90 -0.90
CA ARG A 1235 -53.11 -7.60 -0.49
C ARG A 1235 -52.56 -7.01 0.81
N LEU A 1236 -52.28 -7.89 1.77
CA LEU A 1236 -51.55 -7.53 2.99
C LEU A 1236 -50.04 -7.39 2.71
N PRO A 1237 -49.44 -6.19 2.87
CA PRO A 1237 -48.00 -5.97 2.69
C PRO A 1237 -47.14 -6.75 3.70
N ALA A 1238 -45.91 -7.06 3.31
CA ALA A 1238 -44.91 -7.71 4.17
C ALA A 1238 -44.58 -6.88 5.41
N ALA A 1239 -44.59 -5.55 5.28
CA ALA A 1239 -44.34 -4.62 6.38
C ALA A 1239 -45.43 -4.69 7.48
N GLU A 1240 -46.66 -5.01 7.09
CA GLU A 1240 -47.85 -5.00 7.97
C GLU A 1240 -48.15 -6.38 8.57
N LEU A 1241 -47.66 -7.47 7.98
CA LEU A 1241 -47.91 -8.84 8.44
C LEU A 1241 -47.57 -9.10 9.92
N PHE A 1242 -46.58 -8.37 10.46
CA PHE A 1242 -46.17 -8.42 11.87
C PHE A 1242 -46.10 -7.01 12.49
N GLU A 1243 -47.07 -6.15 12.19
CA GLU A 1243 -47.06 -4.74 12.60
C GLU A 1243 -46.78 -4.54 14.11
N SER A 1244 -47.54 -5.19 15.01
CA SER A 1244 -47.38 -4.99 16.45
C SER A 1244 -46.02 -5.46 16.98
N PRO A 1245 -45.55 -6.70 16.66
CA PRO A 1245 -44.19 -7.12 17.00
C PRO A 1245 -43.11 -6.20 16.40
N ASN A 1246 -43.28 -5.76 15.15
CA ASN A 1246 -42.35 -4.85 14.49
C ASN A 1246 -42.29 -3.49 15.20
N GLY A 1247 -43.42 -2.97 15.67
CA GLY A 1247 -43.50 -1.73 16.44
C GLY A 1247 -42.69 -1.80 17.73
N VAL A 1248 -42.82 -2.91 18.47
CA VAL A 1248 -42.04 -3.16 19.69
C VAL A 1248 -40.54 -3.24 19.38
N ILE A 1249 -40.15 -4.05 18.40
CA ILE A 1249 -38.75 -4.22 18.00
C ILE A 1249 -38.13 -2.88 17.57
N ARG A 1250 -38.84 -2.08 16.76
CA ARG A 1250 -38.37 -0.76 16.31
C ARG A 1250 -38.21 0.21 17.48
N THR A 1251 -39.12 0.19 18.44
CA THR A 1251 -39.04 1.06 19.62
C THR A 1251 -37.83 0.71 20.49
N LEU A 1252 -37.54 -0.59 20.65
CA LEU A 1252 -36.42 -1.07 21.46
C LEU A 1252 -35.06 -0.89 20.78
N LEU A 1253 -34.97 -1.13 19.47
CA LEU A 1253 -33.70 -1.21 18.75
C LEU A 1253 -33.36 0.02 17.89
N LEU A 1254 -34.33 0.89 17.59
CA LEU A 1254 -34.17 2.07 16.73
C LEU A 1254 -34.81 3.34 17.35
N PRO A 1255 -34.41 3.76 18.57
CA PRO A 1255 -34.98 4.94 19.20
C PRO A 1255 -34.66 6.20 18.39
N GLY A 1256 -35.69 6.85 17.82
CA GLY A 1256 -35.57 8.15 17.12
C GLY A 1256 -36.00 8.18 15.66
N ASN A 1257 -36.53 7.10 15.07
CA ASN A 1257 -37.05 7.12 13.70
C ASN A 1257 -38.59 7.02 13.70
N PRO A 1258 -39.34 8.14 13.60
CA PRO A 1258 -40.79 8.10 13.66
C PRO A 1258 -41.38 7.62 12.32
N GLY A 1259 -42.10 6.51 12.38
CA GLY A 1259 -43.20 6.19 11.46
C GLY A 1259 -42.87 5.53 10.11
N PRO A 1260 -43.90 4.99 9.42
CA PRO A 1260 -43.77 4.04 8.31
C PRO A 1260 -43.41 4.69 6.95
N GLY A 1261 -43.11 5.99 6.93
CA GLY A 1261 -43.03 6.79 5.69
C GLY A 1261 -41.65 6.96 5.05
N LYS A 1262 -40.56 6.61 5.75
CA LYS A 1262 -39.21 6.62 5.14
C LYS A 1262 -38.84 5.20 4.73
N ARG A 1263 -39.00 4.91 3.43
CA ARG A 1263 -38.47 3.71 2.77
C ARG A 1263 -36.95 3.65 3.04
N ILE A 1264 -36.55 2.75 3.93
CA ILE A 1264 -35.18 2.23 4.04
C ILE A 1264 -35.25 0.78 3.59
#